data_AF-A0A9E3VP90-F1
#
_entry.id   AF-A0A9E3VP90-F1
#
_cell.length_a   1.000
_cell.length_b   1.000
_cell.length_c   1.000
_cell.angle_alpha   90.00
_cell.angle_beta   90.00
_cell.angle_gamma   90.00
#
_symmetry.space_group_name_H-M   'P 1'
#
loop_
_entity.id
_entity.type
_entity.pdbx_description
1 polymer ?
#
loop_
_entity_poly.entity_id
_entity_poly.type
_entity_poly.pdbx_seq_one_letter_code
_entity_poly.pdbx_strand_id
1 'polypeptide(L)'
;MRRSHLVATLLILAFLLLAGAWAILRPEGSGFIPFIGGEDTKPADKVADDALDLEPPRLDDSGTPVVKPPANAETAGILDNIDEEERKRIEAAREEARIEAEREAAANGTKPRPEGGGKSPQTDDANQPDNRTPEQKALDAERQRRIDALKAIKRPPNQSLGNARPRTRKLAKETGKKNLDEVNPKLLQDRRGLYAKYYAFSGNPLAGILDPNQPELNDRTPDITRIDSQVYFPSKDAWADLPFDKRNFMGVWEGFLVIAEDADYWLYLGADYTGVVTLDGETILFNDMRDYTEVSTVLTLSSGLHPIRIDYMEGENGSPVDPLAACNFMHVPEGQSKPVPVPPEMLMLPEALWSNNAPIITRLNKYEGEIGEEITIYGQNITPYGNEEGSREVRVTFSGQQASVLKQDSGSVTVRVPIGATSGKVIVFAQDFANWVLDGETVASPMGEYPSNSVEFSVTTQFGLFASWHNLQGWSNYDFVDESLHEPDVVRLEREFMFETRDQIDLPFRNNPLACHWEGKVGIPAGWVAEGELALVRFQTYGRLRVKLGEVLKETTAPTQEQFNLTTLDFEVRNHEEHYLTLSIDWTSESGPAGLSVVKMHNGDPSLPSVPPMGLQPSWQVVETLQNHLFFPPVVPPKPPQILSAKPVFAEGEQPPQLPFDVTSTLPSIREGQTCEITLRAFGKVNEEMFESLSLTIDGIPMAWDTPDDGMDVVPDAGGFKFTVTCVLPTGLGEGRIVPRQSIVTGEPYFIDVLNKGLVAYLYDLPNPGGYTKMPDPEPLNCFQVRKMPWVNYENANQLDLPFPAETFAIEWLGALIIETEGDYRFTCRSDDGILVWLDDNIVLADDNLHYQREKTGDWVHLVPGTYKFRMQFFENNVHEVCVLSWDARTDKQDDKTEFLPRQIIGKRHFTWDEHPPLPGKTSTYKRADGSDPD
;
A
#
# COMPACT_ATOMS: atom_id res chain seq x y z
N MET A 1 14.65 -9.46 -14.72
CA MET A 1 14.52 -10.65 -15.59
C MET A 1 13.10 -10.70 -16.17
N ARG A 2 12.98 -10.89 -17.49
CA ARG A 2 11.70 -10.78 -18.22
C ARG A 2 10.75 -11.96 -17.94
N ARG A 3 9.44 -11.66 -17.93
CA ARG A 3 8.26 -12.55 -17.86
C ARG A 3 8.20 -13.69 -18.91
N SER A 4 9.23 -13.89 -19.74
CA SER A 4 9.29 -14.95 -20.75
C SER A 4 9.62 -16.33 -20.19
N HIS A 5 10.19 -16.43 -18.98
CA HIS A 5 10.52 -17.72 -18.37
C HIS A 5 9.42 -18.31 -17.48
N LEU A 6 8.43 -17.52 -17.03
CA LEU A 6 7.31 -18.06 -16.26
C LEU A 6 6.32 -18.81 -17.18
N VAL A 7 6.08 -18.29 -18.40
CA VAL A 7 5.17 -18.92 -19.37
C VAL A 7 5.74 -20.24 -19.90
N ALA A 8 7.05 -20.34 -20.11
CA ALA A 8 7.69 -21.60 -20.52
C ALA A 8 7.70 -22.65 -19.40
N THR A 9 7.88 -22.24 -18.14
CA THR A 9 7.89 -23.17 -16.99
C THR A 9 6.47 -23.62 -16.64
N LEU A 10 5.47 -22.75 -16.74
CA LEU A 10 4.05 -23.10 -16.56
C LEU A 10 3.51 -23.99 -17.68
N LEU A 11 3.95 -23.82 -18.93
CA LEU A 11 3.59 -24.72 -20.04
C LEU A 11 4.23 -26.11 -19.88
N ILE A 12 5.45 -26.20 -19.36
CA ILE A 12 6.13 -27.48 -19.09
C ILE A 12 5.52 -28.19 -17.87
N LEU A 13 5.13 -27.45 -16.82
CA LEU A 13 4.39 -28.02 -15.69
C LEU A 13 2.97 -28.46 -16.08
N ALA A 14 2.27 -27.71 -16.93
CA ALA A 14 0.96 -28.08 -17.46
C ALA A 14 1.05 -29.32 -18.36
N PHE A 15 2.12 -29.47 -19.17
CA PHE A 15 2.34 -30.66 -20.00
C PHE A 15 2.69 -31.91 -19.18
N LEU A 16 3.43 -31.75 -18.07
CA LEU A 16 3.74 -32.86 -17.15
C LEU A 16 2.54 -33.27 -16.27
N LEU A 17 1.65 -32.33 -15.93
CA LEU A 17 0.40 -32.60 -15.21
C LEU A 17 -0.68 -33.21 -16.14
N LEU A 18 -0.72 -32.84 -17.42
CA LEU A 18 -1.59 -33.48 -18.43
C LEU A 18 -1.08 -34.86 -18.87
N ALA A 19 0.23 -35.11 -18.85
CA ALA A 19 0.80 -36.44 -19.10
C ALA A 19 0.66 -37.41 -17.91
N GLY A 20 0.62 -36.89 -16.67
CA GLY A 20 0.35 -37.67 -15.45
C GLY A 20 -1.12 -38.03 -15.25
N ALA A 21 -2.05 -37.28 -15.85
CA ALA A 21 -3.49 -37.53 -15.76
C ALA A 21 -4.06 -38.43 -16.88
N TRP A 22 -3.23 -38.89 -17.83
CA TRP A 22 -3.65 -39.77 -18.94
C TRP A 22 -3.26 -41.24 -18.76
N ALA A 23 -2.66 -41.60 -17.61
CA ALA A 23 -2.26 -42.97 -17.26
C ALA A 23 -3.21 -43.69 -16.27
N ILE A 24 -4.36 -43.09 -15.96
CA ILE A 24 -5.38 -43.69 -15.10
C ILE A 24 -6.71 -43.50 -15.83
N LEU A 25 -7.44 -44.60 -16.07
CA LEU A 25 -8.69 -44.75 -16.84
C LEU A 25 -8.55 -45.22 -18.30
N ARG A 26 -8.33 -46.54 -18.48
CA ARG A 26 -8.98 -47.28 -19.58
C ARG A 26 -9.44 -48.66 -19.09
N PRO A 27 -10.73 -49.02 -19.27
CA PRO A 27 -11.16 -50.41 -19.31
C PRO A 27 -11.00 -50.95 -20.75
N GLU A 28 -10.43 -52.14 -20.86
CA GLU A 28 -10.28 -52.88 -22.11
C GLU A 28 -11.60 -53.49 -22.60
N GLY A 29 -11.75 -53.57 -23.92
CA GLY A 29 -12.80 -54.30 -24.60
C GLY A 29 -12.33 -54.82 -25.95
N SER A 30 -11.89 -56.08 -25.94
CA SER A 30 -11.87 -57.07 -27.03
C SER A 30 -10.83 -56.96 -28.16
N GLY A 31 -10.15 -58.09 -28.45
CA GLY A 31 -9.72 -58.34 -29.83
C GLY A 31 -8.54 -59.26 -30.17
N PHE A 32 -8.17 -60.24 -29.34
CA PHE A 32 -7.54 -61.53 -29.72
C PHE A 32 -6.27 -61.59 -30.64
N ILE A 33 -5.13 -61.93 -30.03
CA ILE A 33 -4.19 -63.10 -30.21
C ILE A 33 -4.37 -64.05 -31.44
N PRO A 34 -3.42 -64.97 -31.83
CA PRO A 34 -2.17 -65.39 -31.15
C PRO A 34 -0.98 -65.85 -32.06
N PHE A 35 0.22 -66.09 -31.49
CA PHE A 35 0.82 -67.44 -31.25
C PHE A 35 2.34 -67.44 -30.90
N ILE A 36 2.63 -68.08 -29.75
CA ILE A 36 3.77 -68.93 -29.31
C ILE A 36 5.15 -68.37 -28.90
N GLY A 37 5.45 -68.59 -27.60
CA GLY A 37 6.59 -69.39 -27.09
C GLY A 37 7.71 -68.58 -26.45
N GLY A 38 8.17 -68.80 -25.21
CA GLY A 38 7.84 -69.74 -24.14
C GLY A 38 8.77 -69.48 -22.94
N GLU A 39 8.24 -69.69 -21.73
CA GLU A 39 8.85 -70.13 -20.45
C GLU A 39 10.17 -69.53 -19.92
N ASP A 40 10.02 -68.81 -18.80
CA ASP A 40 10.55 -69.13 -17.45
C ASP A 40 12.07 -69.23 -17.17
N THR A 41 12.63 -68.23 -16.48
CA THR A 41 12.92 -68.23 -15.01
C THR A 41 14.04 -67.24 -14.59
N LYS A 42 13.64 -66.26 -13.76
CA LYS A 42 14.29 -65.51 -12.65
C LYS A 42 15.65 -66.04 -12.05
N PRO A 43 16.33 -65.29 -11.13
CA PRO A 43 16.88 -63.92 -11.20
C PRO A 43 18.29 -63.84 -10.51
N ALA A 44 18.97 -62.68 -10.50
CA ALA A 44 19.74 -62.15 -9.34
C ALA A 44 20.69 -61.01 -9.74
N ASP A 45 20.59 -59.89 -9.01
CA ASP A 45 21.63 -58.89 -8.84
C ASP A 45 22.88 -59.48 -8.16
N LYS A 46 24.08 -59.02 -8.55
CA LYS A 46 25.12 -58.60 -7.59
C LYS A 46 26.30 -57.88 -8.26
N VAL A 47 26.82 -56.96 -7.46
CA VAL A 47 27.86 -55.95 -7.68
C VAL A 47 29.27 -56.48 -7.35
N ALA A 48 30.25 -55.85 -7.99
CA ALA A 48 31.69 -55.69 -7.68
C ALA A 48 32.66 -56.87 -7.87
N ASP A 49 33.73 -56.66 -8.66
CA ASP A 49 35.07 -56.25 -8.18
C ASP A 49 36.02 -56.12 -9.39
N ASP A 50 36.90 -55.10 -9.41
CA ASP A 50 38.35 -55.30 -9.20
C ASP A 50 39.19 -54.05 -9.50
N ALA A 51 40.34 -54.03 -8.85
CA ALA A 51 41.11 -52.87 -8.42
C ALA A 51 42.43 -52.61 -9.20
N LEU A 52 42.83 -51.34 -9.17
CA LEU A 52 44.15 -50.72 -8.89
C LEU A 52 45.49 -51.21 -9.49
N ASP A 53 46.29 -50.17 -9.80
CA ASP A 53 47.77 -50.00 -9.84
C ASP A 53 48.56 -50.46 -11.10
N LEU A 54 49.57 -49.74 -11.64
CA LEU A 54 50.27 -48.46 -11.41
C LEU A 54 51.26 -48.23 -12.59
N GLU A 55 51.54 -47.00 -13.02
CA GLU A 55 52.84 -46.62 -13.61
C GLU A 55 53.33 -45.25 -13.06
N PRO A 56 54.66 -45.03 -12.85
CA PRO A 56 55.19 -43.95 -12.02
C PRO A 56 55.54 -42.64 -12.76
N PRO A 57 55.76 -41.51 -12.03
CA PRO A 57 56.09 -40.20 -12.61
C PRO A 57 57.54 -40.10 -13.11
N ARG A 58 57.75 -39.38 -14.23
CA ARG A 58 59.09 -39.00 -14.72
C ARG A 58 59.70 -37.89 -13.86
N LEU A 59 60.88 -38.16 -13.30
CA LEU A 59 61.75 -37.21 -12.61
C LEU A 59 62.77 -36.62 -13.60
N ASP A 60 63.28 -35.42 -13.34
CA ASP A 60 64.48 -34.92 -14.03
C ASP A 60 65.79 -35.48 -13.44
N ASP A 61 66.94 -35.16 -14.05
CA ASP A 61 68.27 -35.66 -13.67
C ASP A 61 68.75 -35.19 -12.28
N SER A 62 67.93 -34.45 -11.53
CA SER A 62 68.15 -34.09 -10.12
C SER A 62 67.19 -34.80 -9.15
N GLY A 63 66.30 -35.65 -9.66
CA GLY A 63 65.35 -36.43 -8.86
C GLY A 63 64.09 -35.68 -8.45
N THR A 64 63.67 -34.63 -9.18
CA THR A 64 62.47 -33.83 -8.86
C THR A 64 61.31 -34.05 -9.85
N PRO A 65 60.04 -34.15 -9.42
CA PRO A 65 58.87 -34.26 -10.31
C PRO A 65 58.54 -32.97 -11.06
N VAL A 66 58.25 -33.06 -12.37
CA VAL A 66 57.87 -31.89 -13.21
C VAL A 66 56.38 -31.55 -13.05
N VAL A 67 56.08 -30.42 -12.40
CA VAL A 67 54.73 -29.82 -12.29
C VAL A 67 54.63 -28.59 -13.20
N LYS A 68 53.63 -28.54 -14.09
CA LYS A 68 53.23 -27.31 -14.82
C LYS A 68 51.88 -26.80 -14.29
N PRO A 69 51.74 -25.50 -13.95
CA PRO A 69 50.45 -24.89 -13.63
C PRO A 69 49.65 -24.53 -14.90
N PRO A 70 48.31 -24.51 -14.86
CA PRO A 70 47.49 -24.02 -15.98
C PRO A 70 47.47 -22.49 -16.01
N ALA A 71 47.68 -21.93 -17.20
CA ALA A 71 47.52 -20.52 -17.50
C ALA A 71 46.13 -20.26 -18.10
N ASN A 72 45.61 -19.08 -17.79
CA ASN A 72 44.33 -18.49 -18.15
C ASN A 72 43.90 -18.72 -19.62
N ALA A 73 42.62 -19.05 -19.81
CA ALA A 73 41.97 -19.11 -21.10
C ALA A 73 41.34 -17.74 -21.44
N GLU A 74 41.83 -17.11 -22.50
CA GLU A 74 41.13 -16.06 -23.23
C GLU A 74 40.16 -16.71 -24.23
N THR A 75 38.90 -16.26 -24.22
CA THR A 75 37.87 -16.56 -25.22
C THR A 75 38.14 -15.80 -26.52
N ALA A 76 38.61 -16.51 -27.55
CA ALA A 76 38.49 -16.10 -28.94
C ALA A 76 38.30 -17.36 -29.80
N GLY A 77 37.15 -17.49 -30.46
CA GLY A 77 36.87 -18.66 -31.30
C GLY A 77 35.41 -18.89 -31.65
N ILE A 78 34.73 -17.88 -32.18
CA ILE A 78 33.59 -18.12 -33.08
C ILE A 78 33.87 -17.23 -34.29
N LEU A 79 33.76 -17.80 -35.50
CA LEU A 79 33.94 -17.20 -36.85
C LEU A 79 35.20 -17.58 -37.65
N ASP A 80 35.72 -18.79 -37.52
CA ASP A 80 36.60 -19.36 -38.54
C ASP A 80 35.80 -20.30 -39.45
N ASN A 81 35.13 -19.75 -40.46
CA ASN A 81 34.74 -20.36 -41.75
C ASN A 81 33.69 -19.51 -42.50
N ILE A 82 33.91 -18.20 -42.61
CA ILE A 82 33.14 -17.35 -43.53
C ILE A 82 34.03 -17.02 -44.71
N ASP A 83 33.57 -17.24 -45.94
CA ASP A 83 34.36 -16.91 -47.12
C ASP A 83 34.55 -15.39 -47.28
N GLU A 84 35.55 -15.00 -48.06
CA GLU A 84 35.97 -13.60 -48.21
C GLU A 84 34.90 -12.71 -48.87
N GLU A 85 33.96 -13.29 -49.62
CA GLU A 85 32.85 -12.57 -50.25
C GLU A 85 31.75 -12.26 -49.23
N GLU A 86 31.44 -13.22 -48.37
CA GLU A 86 30.49 -13.05 -47.28
C GLU A 86 31.06 -12.16 -46.16
N ARG A 87 32.38 -12.19 -45.93
CA ARG A 87 33.09 -11.26 -45.06
C ARG A 87 32.96 -9.81 -45.55
N LYS A 88 33.07 -9.60 -46.87
CA LYS A 88 32.85 -8.30 -47.51
C LYS A 88 31.39 -7.86 -47.47
N ARG A 89 30.43 -8.78 -47.58
CA ARG A 89 29.00 -8.46 -47.39
C ARG A 89 28.69 -8.04 -45.96
N ILE A 90 29.26 -8.71 -44.96
CA ILE A 90 29.08 -8.37 -43.55
C ILE A 90 29.75 -7.02 -43.22
N GLU A 91 30.93 -6.75 -43.78
CA GLU A 91 31.57 -5.43 -43.64
C GLU A 91 30.79 -4.33 -44.36
N ALA A 92 30.28 -4.57 -45.57
CA ALA A 92 29.44 -3.61 -46.29
C ALA A 92 28.13 -3.33 -45.55
N ALA A 93 27.48 -4.36 -44.99
CA ALA A 93 26.26 -4.20 -44.19
C ALA A 93 26.52 -3.48 -42.85
N ARG A 94 27.68 -3.72 -42.22
CA ARG A 94 28.10 -2.97 -41.02
C ARG A 94 28.41 -1.51 -41.33
N GLU A 95 29.01 -1.24 -42.49
CA GLU A 95 29.32 0.11 -42.92
C GLU A 95 28.06 0.87 -43.35
N GLU A 96 27.10 0.23 -44.03
CA GLU A 96 25.78 0.81 -44.28
C GLU A 96 25.02 1.08 -42.97
N ALA A 97 25.04 0.14 -42.01
CA ALA A 97 24.43 0.35 -40.70
C ALA A 97 25.12 1.47 -39.91
N ARG A 98 26.44 1.63 -40.04
CA ARG A 98 27.20 2.74 -39.44
C ARG A 98 26.85 4.07 -40.10
N ILE A 99 26.71 4.11 -41.42
CA ILE A 99 26.33 5.32 -42.17
C ILE A 99 24.89 5.73 -41.87
N GLU A 100 23.97 4.76 -41.73
CA GLU A 100 22.58 5.00 -41.32
C GLU A 100 22.51 5.52 -39.88
N ALA A 101 23.25 4.90 -38.96
CA ALA A 101 23.37 5.37 -37.57
C ALA A 101 24.05 6.74 -37.45
N GLU A 102 25.02 7.06 -38.32
CA GLU A 102 25.65 8.39 -38.39
C GLU A 102 24.70 9.43 -39.02
N ARG A 103 23.83 9.04 -39.96
CA ARG A 103 22.75 9.91 -40.48
C ARG A 103 21.68 10.17 -39.42
N GLU A 104 21.28 9.16 -38.67
CA GLU A 104 20.35 9.30 -37.54
C GLU A 104 20.97 10.13 -36.39
N ALA A 105 22.25 9.95 -36.10
CA ALA A 105 22.96 10.77 -35.09
C ALA A 105 23.18 12.21 -35.55
N ALA A 106 23.40 12.46 -36.85
CA ALA A 106 23.47 13.80 -37.42
C ALA A 106 22.10 14.50 -37.46
N ALA A 107 21.00 13.75 -37.59
CA ALA A 107 19.64 14.27 -37.45
C ALA A 107 19.27 14.58 -35.99
N ASN A 108 19.83 13.83 -35.02
CA ASN A 108 19.59 14.00 -33.57
C ASN A 108 20.67 14.79 -32.81
N GLY A 109 21.55 15.50 -33.52
CA GLY A 109 22.41 16.53 -32.92
C GLY A 109 23.40 16.06 -31.84
N THR A 110 23.77 14.78 -31.78
CA THR A 110 24.70 14.26 -30.77
C THR A 110 25.99 13.74 -31.44
N LYS A 111 27.12 14.41 -31.18
CA LYS A 111 28.44 14.01 -31.70
C LYS A 111 28.97 12.76 -30.96
N PRO A 112 29.63 11.80 -31.65
CA PRO A 112 30.30 10.68 -30.99
C PRO A 112 31.67 11.09 -30.43
N ARG A 113 32.07 10.44 -29.33
CA ARG A 113 33.34 10.57 -28.63
C ARG A 113 34.36 9.56 -29.18
N PRO A 114 35.63 9.92 -29.45
CA PRO A 114 36.62 8.95 -29.95
C PRO A 114 37.30 8.17 -28.81
N GLU A 115 37.48 6.87 -29.02
CA GLU A 115 38.39 5.99 -28.28
C GLU A 115 39.82 6.13 -28.79
N GLY A 116 40.81 6.06 -27.89
CA GLY A 116 42.23 5.99 -28.25
C GLY A 116 43.13 6.81 -27.34
N GLY A 117 43.30 6.37 -26.09
CA GLY A 117 44.24 6.94 -25.13
C GLY A 117 45.70 6.64 -25.48
N GLY A 118 46.23 7.32 -26.49
CA GLY A 118 47.65 7.65 -26.55
C GLY A 118 47.92 8.80 -25.59
N LYS A 119 48.92 8.67 -24.72
CA LYS A 119 49.38 9.75 -23.84
C LYS A 119 49.74 10.99 -24.67
N SER A 120 48.82 11.93 -24.80
CA SER A 120 49.15 13.33 -25.07
C SER A 120 49.55 13.95 -23.73
N PRO A 121 50.66 14.70 -23.65
CA PRO A 121 50.93 15.49 -22.47
C PRO A 121 49.76 16.47 -22.32
N GLN A 122 49.09 16.44 -21.18
CA GLN A 122 48.31 17.59 -20.73
C GLN A 122 49.30 18.76 -20.71
N THR A 123 49.22 19.62 -21.72
CA THR A 123 49.59 21.00 -21.52
C THR A 123 48.55 21.54 -20.56
N ASP A 124 48.96 21.71 -19.30
CA ASP A 124 48.30 22.64 -18.40
C ASP A 124 48.15 23.96 -19.14
N ASP A 125 46.93 24.30 -19.55
CA ASP A 125 46.60 25.66 -19.94
C ASP A 125 46.46 26.46 -18.64
N ALA A 126 47.60 26.65 -17.96
CA ALA A 126 47.73 27.35 -16.69
C ALA A 126 47.52 28.87 -16.81
N ASN A 127 46.93 29.35 -17.90
CA ASN A 127 46.78 30.77 -18.23
C ASN A 127 45.39 31.18 -18.72
N GLN A 128 44.35 30.36 -18.56
CA GLN A 128 42.98 30.90 -18.57
C GLN A 128 42.68 31.56 -17.21
N PRO A 129 42.26 32.84 -17.18
CA PRO A 129 41.84 33.45 -15.93
C PRO A 129 40.65 32.67 -15.37
N ASP A 130 40.81 32.17 -14.15
CA ASP A 130 39.75 31.50 -13.41
C ASP A 130 38.65 32.52 -13.06
N ASN A 131 37.69 32.64 -13.97
CA ASN A 131 36.57 33.57 -13.93
C ASN A 131 35.47 33.16 -12.93
N ARG A 132 35.67 32.10 -12.13
CA ARG A 132 34.71 31.70 -11.09
C ARG A 132 34.72 32.70 -9.93
N THR A 133 33.56 32.96 -9.35
CA THR A 133 33.42 33.80 -8.16
C THR A 133 34.06 33.12 -6.94
N PRO A 134 34.41 33.87 -5.87
CA PRO A 134 34.89 33.27 -4.61
C PRO A 134 33.93 32.22 -4.04
N GLU A 135 32.63 32.45 -4.15
CA GLU A 135 31.59 31.50 -3.72
C GLU A 135 31.62 30.20 -4.55
N GLN A 136 31.73 30.30 -5.88
CA GLN A 136 31.85 29.12 -6.74
C GLN A 136 33.09 28.29 -6.43
N LYS A 137 34.23 28.94 -6.11
CA LYS A 137 35.45 28.25 -5.69
C LYS A 137 35.30 27.55 -4.34
N ALA A 138 34.55 28.14 -3.42
CA ALA A 138 34.26 27.52 -2.11
C ALA A 138 33.37 26.28 -2.27
N LEU A 139 32.31 26.36 -3.09
CA LEU A 139 31.43 25.22 -3.39
C LEU A 139 32.18 24.09 -4.09
N ASP A 140 33.03 24.40 -5.08
CA ASP A 140 33.86 23.39 -5.76
C ASP A 140 34.84 22.71 -4.78
N ALA A 141 35.47 23.48 -3.87
CA ALA A 141 36.39 22.95 -2.87
C ALA A 141 35.68 22.03 -1.87
N GLU A 142 34.48 22.41 -1.43
CA GLU A 142 33.65 21.58 -0.54
C GLU A 142 33.20 20.29 -1.24
N ARG A 143 32.74 20.38 -2.50
CA ARG A 143 32.41 19.21 -3.30
C ARG A 143 33.59 18.24 -3.43
N GLN A 144 34.77 18.76 -3.72
CA GLN A 144 35.98 17.96 -3.84
C GLN A 144 36.35 17.29 -2.50
N ARG A 145 36.23 18.02 -1.38
CA ARG A 145 36.43 17.47 -0.03
C ARG A 145 35.51 16.27 0.24
N ARG A 146 34.23 16.37 -0.12
CA ARG A 146 33.26 15.26 0.03
C ARG A 146 33.60 14.05 -0.85
N ILE A 147 34.02 14.28 -2.10
CA ILE A 147 34.51 13.22 -2.99
C ILE A 147 35.72 12.51 -2.39
N ASP A 148 36.67 13.27 -1.85
CA ASP A 148 37.89 12.73 -1.26
C ASP A 148 37.59 11.91 0.01
N ALA A 149 36.60 12.33 0.80
CA ALA A 149 36.12 11.58 1.96
C ALA A 149 35.53 10.21 1.57
N LEU A 150 34.68 10.15 0.52
CA LEU A 150 34.14 8.88 0.03
C LEU A 150 35.23 7.96 -0.53
N LYS A 151 36.20 8.52 -1.27
CA LYS A 151 37.35 7.75 -1.79
C LYS A 151 38.28 7.22 -0.70
N ALA A 152 38.23 7.78 0.51
CA ALA A 152 39.02 7.31 1.64
C ALA A 152 38.50 5.98 2.20
N ILE A 153 37.24 5.60 1.93
CA ILE A 153 36.66 4.31 2.32
C ILE A 153 37.31 3.23 1.45
N LYS A 154 38.00 2.29 2.11
CA LYS A 154 38.73 1.20 1.44
C LYS A 154 38.13 -0.14 1.83
N ARG A 155 38.23 -1.11 0.92
CA ARG A 155 37.88 -2.51 1.21
C ARG A 155 38.73 -3.01 2.39
N PRO A 156 38.11 -3.52 3.45
CA PRO A 156 38.83 -3.95 4.64
C PRO A 156 39.63 -5.23 4.41
N PRO A 157 40.71 -5.46 5.20
CA PRO A 157 41.52 -6.66 5.06
C PRO A 157 40.72 -7.92 5.46
N ASN A 158 41.01 -9.03 4.78
CA ASN A 158 40.36 -10.32 4.96
C ASN A 158 38.82 -10.29 4.79
N GLN A 159 38.28 -9.34 4.04
CA GLN A 159 36.90 -9.44 3.56
C GLN A 159 36.80 -10.50 2.44
N SER A 160 35.72 -11.26 2.43
CA SER A 160 35.38 -12.24 1.39
C SER A 160 34.08 -11.86 0.69
N LEU A 161 33.92 -12.34 -0.55
CA LEU A 161 32.70 -12.23 -1.35
C LEU A 161 31.92 -13.55 -1.26
N GLY A 162 30.64 -13.50 -0.91
CA GLY A 162 29.76 -14.66 -0.79
C GLY A 162 30.14 -15.62 0.34
N ASN A 163 29.96 -16.92 0.08
CA ASN A 163 29.96 -17.98 1.11
C ASN A 163 31.36 -18.45 1.57
N ALA A 164 32.43 -17.93 0.99
CA ALA A 164 33.78 -18.36 1.37
C ALA A 164 34.18 -17.76 2.72
N ARG A 165 34.44 -18.61 3.73
CA ARG A 165 34.85 -18.17 5.07
C ARG A 165 36.19 -17.41 5.01
N PRO A 166 36.22 -16.11 5.35
CA PRO A 166 37.44 -15.33 5.39
C PRO A 166 38.41 -15.75 6.50
N ARG A 167 39.65 -15.28 6.41
CA ARG A 167 40.65 -15.49 7.48
C ARG A 167 40.31 -14.62 8.69
N THR A 168 40.29 -15.23 9.88
CA THR A 168 40.12 -14.52 11.16
C THR A 168 41.17 -13.41 11.33
N ARG A 169 40.74 -12.26 11.84
CA ARG A 169 41.63 -11.18 12.31
C ARG A 169 41.09 -10.53 13.58
N LYS A 170 41.95 -9.79 14.28
CA LYS A 170 41.53 -8.87 15.36
C LYS A 170 41.21 -7.50 14.79
N LEU A 171 40.35 -6.74 15.48
CA LEU A 171 40.20 -5.31 15.24
C LEU A 171 41.51 -4.59 15.57
N ALA A 172 41.86 -3.59 14.75
CA ALA A 172 43.02 -2.74 15.00
C ALA A 172 42.69 -1.57 15.93
N LYS A 173 41.39 -1.26 16.10
CA LYS A 173 40.87 -0.19 16.95
C LYS A 173 39.77 -0.76 17.85
N GLU A 174 39.72 -0.26 19.08
CA GLU A 174 38.61 -0.50 20.03
C GLU A 174 38.03 0.86 20.47
N THR A 175 37.86 1.78 19.53
CA THR A 175 37.47 3.16 19.85
C THR A 175 36.04 3.21 20.35
N GLY A 176 35.83 3.69 21.57
CA GLY A 176 34.51 3.85 22.18
C GLY A 176 33.89 2.56 22.72
N LYS A 177 34.60 1.43 22.68
CA LYS A 177 34.17 0.17 23.28
C LYS A 177 34.01 0.31 24.80
N LYS A 178 32.98 -0.36 25.35
CA LYS A 178 32.66 -0.36 26.79
C LYS A 178 32.55 -1.78 27.33
N ASN A 179 32.79 -1.96 28.62
CA ASN A 179 32.63 -3.26 29.26
C ASN A 179 31.17 -3.50 29.68
N LEU A 180 30.70 -4.75 29.66
CA LEU A 180 29.31 -5.08 30.00
C LEU A 180 28.98 -4.84 31.49
N ASP A 181 29.95 -4.98 32.37
CA ASP A 181 29.81 -4.76 33.82
C ASP A 181 29.69 -3.29 34.20
N GLU A 182 30.06 -2.38 33.30
CA GLU A 182 29.89 -0.93 33.46
C GLU A 182 28.45 -0.47 33.16
N VAL A 183 27.63 -1.33 32.54
CA VAL A 183 26.28 -0.98 32.08
C VAL A 183 25.23 -1.60 32.99
N ASN A 184 24.24 -0.80 33.36
CA ASN A 184 23.11 -1.27 34.16
C ASN A 184 22.43 -2.47 33.47
N PRO A 185 22.25 -3.62 34.13
CA PRO A 185 21.59 -4.80 33.54
C PRO A 185 20.20 -4.51 32.96
N LYS A 186 19.46 -3.57 33.56
CA LYS A 186 18.17 -3.12 33.02
C LYS A 186 18.32 -2.40 31.68
N LEU A 187 19.33 -1.55 31.51
CA LEU A 187 19.58 -0.88 30.23
C LEU A 187 19.98 -1.89 29.15
N LEU A 188 20.80 -2.88 29.50
CA LEU A 188 21.13 -3.97 28.59
C LEU A 188 19.86 -4.69 28.13
N GLN A 189 18.92 -4.99 29.02
CA GLN A 189 17.68 -5.69 28.65
C GLN A 189 16.71 -4.82 27.82
N ASP A 190 16.56 -3.55 28.19
CA ASP A 190 15.44 -2.71 27.72
C ASP A 190 15.77 -1.84 26.48
N ARG A 191 17.05 -1.72 26.10
CA ARG A 191 17.51 -0.82 25.01
C ARG A 191 18.03 -1.56 23.78
N ARG A 192 17.30 -2.60 23.36
CA ARG A 192 17.64 -3.42 22.18
C ARG A 192 17.39 -2.69 20.86
N GLY A 193 18.13 -3.10 19.83
CA GLY A 193 18.04 -2.56 18.48
C GLY A 193 19.02 -1.41 18.22
N LEU A 194 19.03 -0.89 17.00
CA LEU A 194 19.86 0.25 16.58
C LEU A 194 18.99 1.48 16.31
N TYR A 195 19.55 2.65 16.58
CA TYR A 195 18.91 3.91 16.24
C TYR A 195 19.08 4.17 14.75
N ALA A 196 17.98 4.10 14.02
CA ALA A 196 17.91 4.21 12.57
C ALA A 196 17.51 5.62 12.16
N LYS A 197 18.22 6.17 11.18
CA LYS A 197 17.96 7.45 10.52
C LYS A 197 17.82 7.20 9.03
N TYR A 198 16.70 7.60 8.46
CA TYR A 198 16.41 7.44 7.04
C TYR A 198 16.34 8.79 6.34
N TYR A 199 16.93 8.85 5.15
CA TYR A 199 17.03 10.06 4.35
C TYR A 199 16.55 9.77 2.93
N ALA A 200 15.49 10.44 2.50
CA ALA A 200 14.97 10.37 1.14
C ALA A 200 15.73 11.33 0.22
N PHE A 201 15.81 10.99 -1.06
CA PHE A 201 16.42 11.85 -2.08
C PHE A 201 15.52 11.94 -3.30
N SER A 202 15.42 13.14 -3.88
CA SER A 202 14.66 13.38 -5.12
C SER A 202 15.30 12.75 -6.37
N GLY A 203 16.54 12.27 -6.25
CA GLY A 203 17.27 11.56 -7.28
C GLY A 203 18.39 10.72 -6.64
N ASN A 204 19.39 10.31 -7.42
CA ASN A 204 20.45 9.43 -6.94
C ASN A 204 21.11 9.97 -5.63
N PRO A 205 21.09 9.21 -4.51
CA PRO A 205 21.58 9.72 -3.22
C PRO A 205 23.06 10.10 -3.21
N LEU A 206 23.89 9.44 -4.01
CA LEU A 206 25.30 9.79 -4.13
C LEU A 206 25.48 11.21 -4.69
N ALA A 207 24.66 11.61 -5.65
CA ALA A 207 24.67 12.97 -6.18
C ALA A 207 24.22 13.98 -5.12
N GLY A 208 23.20 13.64 -4.34
CA GLY A 208 22.69 14.49 -3.25
C GLY A 208 23.73 14.73 -2.15
N ILE A 209 24.43 13.70 -1.68
CA ILE A 209 25.47 13.84 -0.64
C ILE A 209 26.67 14.65 -1.16
N LEU A 210 26.96 14.57 -2.45
CA LEU A 210 28.04 15.31 -3.10
C LEU A 210 27.66 16.74 -3.52
N ASP A 211 26.42 17.19 -3.30
CA ASP A 211 26.01 18.57 -3.59
C ASP A 211 26.49 19.52 -2.49
N PRO A 212 27.43 20.44 -2.75
CA PRO A 212 27.95 21.36 -1.75
C PRO A 212 26.91 22.39 -1.28
N ASN A 213 25.80 22.55 -2.00
CA ASN A 213 24.71 23.44 -1.58
C ASN A 213 23.76 22.76 -0.58
N GLN A 214 23.87 21.45 -0.41
CA GLN A 214 23.11 20.69 0.58
C GLN A 214 23.92 20.55 1.88
N PRO A 215 23.28 20.57 3.06
CA PRO A 215 23.96 20.27 4.31
C PRO A 215 24.62 18.89 4.27
N GLU A 216 25.72 18.71 5.01
CA GLU A 216 26.30 17.38 5.20
C GLU A 216 25.25 16.45 5.84
N LEU A 217 25.34 15.15 5.60
CA LEU A 217 24.31 14.19 6.06
C LEU A 217 24.08 14.25 7.58
N ASN A 218 25.13 14.52 8.36
CA ASN A 218 25.03 14.65 9.82
C ASN A 218 24.31 15.93 10.28
N ASP A 219 24.34 16.97 9.45
CA ASP A 219 23.65 18.24 9.70
C ASP A 219 22.24 18.27 9.08
N ARG A 220 21.91 17.26 8.27
CA ARG A 220 20.59 17.08 7.69
C ARG A 220 19.64 16.43 8.70
N THR A 221 18.44 17.00 8.83
CA THR A 221 17.33 16.35 9.54
C THR A 221 16.92 15.08 8.79
N PRO A 222 16.92 13.90 9.44
CA PRO A 222 16.39 12.68 8.82
C PRO A 222 14.90 12.82 8.52
N ASP A 223 14.44 12.23 7.41
CA ASP A 223 13.03 12.17 7.06
C ASP A 223 12.26 11.27 8.04
N ILE A 224 12.92 10.22 8.54
CA ILE A 224 12.38 9.34 9.59
C ILE A 224 13.50 8.95 10.55
N THR A 225 13.17 8.91 11.83
CA THR A 225 13.98 8.23 12.85
C THR A 225 13.16 7.16 13.55
N ARG A 226 13.75 5.98 13.76
CA ARG A 226 13.12 4.88 14.50
C ARG A 226 14.14 3.96 15.15
N ILE A 227 13.64 2.97 15.86
CA ILE A 227 14.45 1.89 16.43
C ILE A 227 14.16 0.62 15.65
N ASP A 228 15.19 0.10 15.00
CA ASP A 228 15.12 -1.17 14.30
C ASP A 228 15.71 -2.25 15.19
N SER A 229 14.89 -3.26 15.48
CA SER A 229 15.32 -4.40 16.29
C SER A 229 16.43 -5.20 15.59
N GLN A 230 16.51 -5.12 14.25
CA GLN A 230 17.51 -5.75 13.40
C GLN A 230 17.71 -4.93 12.12
N VAL A 231 18.90 -5.00 11.52
CA VAL A 231 19.12 -4.51 10.15
C VAL A 231 18.97 -5.70 9.21
N TYR A 232 17.73 -6.04 8.87
CA TYR A 232 17.40 -7.17 8.01
C TYR A 232 16.22 -6.82 7.12
N PHE A 233 16.54 -6.29 5.94
CA PHE A 233 15.61 -5.84 4.93
C PHE A 233 15.87 -6.66 3.66
N PRO A 234 15.27 -7.85 3.53
CA PRO A 234 15.62 -8.80 2.47
C PRO A 234 15.11 -8.41 1.08
N SER A 235 14.17 -7.47 1.01
CA SER A 235 13.61 -6.94 -0.23
C SER A 235 13.02 -5.54 0.00
N LYS A 236 12.63 -4.89 -1.08
CA LYS A 236 11.94 -3.59 -1.08
C LYS A 236 10.67 -3.57 -0.19
N ASP A 237 9.99 -4.71 -0.07
CA ASP A 237 8.74 -4.84 0.69
C ASP A 237 8.99 -4.74 2.21
N ALA A 238 10.22 -5.01 2.66
CA ALA A 238 10.62 -4.82 4.05
C ALA A 238 10.68 -3.33 4.46
N TRP A 239 10.58 -2.42 3.50
CA TRP A 239 10.51 -0.97 3.69
C TRP A 239 9.12 -0.40 3.43
N ALA A 240 8.08 -1.24 3.43
CA ALA A 240 6.72 -0.82 3.13
C ALA A 240 6.23 0.33 4.03
N ASP A 241 6.78 0.44 5.24
CA ASP A 241 6.42 1.47 6.22
C ASP A 241 7.15 2.82 6.06
N LEU A 242 8.11 2.94 5.13
CA LEU A 242 8.72 4.24 4.85
C LEU A 242 7.75 5.11 4.01
N PRO A 243 7.41 6.36 4.42
CA PRO A 243 6.53 7.30 3.70
C PRO A 243 7.02 7.84 2.34
N PHE A 244 8.18 7.42 1.83
CA PHE A 244 8.76 7.95 0.57
C PHE A 244 9.12 6.82 -0.41
N ASP A 245 9.51 7.14 -1.65
CA ASP A 245 9.88 6.16 -2.68
C ASP A 245 11.18 5.38 -2.33
N LYS A 246 11.19 4.08 -2.60
CA LYS A 246 12.24 3.13 -2.17
C LYS A 246 13.40 3.05 -3.18
N ARG A 247 13.36 3.82 -4.27
CA ARG A 247 14.39 3.85 -5.32
C ARG A 247 15.61 4.69 -4.95
N ASN A 248 15.45 5.70 -4.09
CA ASN A 248 16.50 6.68 -3.80
C ASN A 248 16.47 7.10 -2.32
N PHE A 249 17.11 6.33 -1.47
CA PHE A 249 17.19 6.64 -0.04
C PHE A 249 18.49 6.15 0.60
N MET A 250 18.75 6.63 1.81
CA MET A 250 19.86 6.17 2.64
C MET A 250 19.35 5.82 4.04
N GLY A 251 19.77 4.66 4.55
CA GLY A 251 19.56 4.23 5.93
C GLY A 251 20.88 4.28 6.71
N VAL A 252 20.84 4.85 7.91
CA VAL A 252 21.98 4.92 8.83
C VAL A 252 21.56 4.36 10.18
N TRP A 253 22.21 3.29 10.63
CA TRP A 253 21.98 2.69 11.94
C TRP A 253 23.18 2.92 12.83
N GLU A 254 22.94 3.36 14.06
CA GLU A 254 23.98 3.59 15.07
C GLU A 254 23.61 2.94 16.40
N GLY A 255 24.62 2.45 17.11
CA GLY A 255 24.45 1.85 18.42
C GLY A 255 25.66 1.02 18.82
N PHE A 256 25.41 -0.13 19.45
CA PHE A 256 26.42 -1.09 19.85
C PHE A 256 26.06 -2.50 19.39
N LEU A 257 27.07 -3.25 18.96
CA LEU A 257 27.06 -4.70 18.87
C LEU A 257 27.45 -5.25 20.25
N VAL A 258 26.55 -6.04 20.85
CA VAL A 258 26.73 -6.65 22.18
C VAL A 258 27.47 -7.98 22.00
N ILE A 259 28.69 -8.06 22.52
CA ILE A 259 29.50 -9.28 22.51
C ILE A 259 29.50 -9.83 23.94
N ALA A 260 28.86 -10.98 24.14
CA ALA A 260 28.71 -11.57 25.48
C ALA A 260 30.03 -12.18 25.98
N GLU A 261 30.79 -12.81 25.10
CA GLU A 261 32.02 -13.53 25.42
C GLU A 261 33.07 -13.39 24.33
N ASP A 262 34.33 -13.59 24.71
CA ASP A 262 35.46 -13.54 23.80
C ASP A 262 35.39 -14.68 22.77
N ALA A 263 35.16 -14.36 21.50
CA ALA A 263 35.00 -15.36 20.44
C ALA A 263 35.31 -14.82 19.04
N ASP A 264 35.35 -15.73 18.07
CA ASP A 264 35.40 -15.39 16.65
C ASP A 264 33.98 -15.21 16.09
N TYR A 265 33.66 -14.01 15.65
CA TYR A 265 32.39 -13.66 15.04
C TYR A 265 32.52 -13.57 13.53
N TRP A 266 31.73 -14.38 12.82
CA TRP A 266 31.62 -14.32 11.36
C TRP A 266 30.44 -13.42 10.99
N LEU A 267 30.75 -12.23 10.47
CA LEU A 267 29.78 -11.17 10.18
C LEU A 267 29.63 -10.98 8.67
N TYR A 268 28.42 -10.60 8.27
CA TYR A 268 27.99 -10.42 6.88
C TYR A 268 27.25 -9.11 6.69
N LEU A 269 27.44 -8.51 5.51
CA LEU A 269 26.60 -7.44 4.99
C LEU A 269 26.15 -7.83 3.58
N GLY A 270 24.86 -8.11 3.43
CA GLY A 270 24.18 -8.17 2.14
C GLY A 270 23.67 -6.79 1.78
N ALA A 271 24.03 -6.26 0.62
CA ALA A 271 23.50 -4.98 0.14
C ALA A 271 23.20 -5.06 -1.36
N ASP A 272 22.04 -4.56 -1.77
CA ASP A 272 21.73 -4.15 -3.14
C ASP A 272 22.16 -2.68 -3.24
N TYR A 273 23.12 -2.36 -4.11
CA TYR A 273 23.86 -1.09 -4.10
C TYR A 273 24.91 -1.00 -2.96
N THR A 274 25.02 0.13 -2.26
CA THR A 274 26.19 0.40 -1.42
C THR A 274 25.88 0.21 0.06
N GLY A 275 26.77 -0.48 0.78
CA GLY A 275 26.68 -0.56 2.23
C GLY A 275 28.05 -0.62 2.93
N VAL A 276 28.13 -0.04 4.12
CA VAL A 276 29.33 0.04 4.93
C VAL A 276 28.99 -0.34 6.37
N VAL A 277 29.78 -1.22 6.99
CA VAL A 277 29.74 -1.47 8.43
C VAL A 277 31.03 -0.98 9.07
N THR A 278 30.90 -0.08 10.03
CA THR A 278 31.99 0.39 10.90
C THR A 278 31.78 -0.18 12.30
N LEU A 279 32.82 -0.76 12.87
CA LEU A 279 32.86 -1.29 14.24
C LEU A 279 34.08 -0.71 14.94
N ASP A 280 33.91 -0.15 16.14
CA ASP A 280 34.97 0.45 16.96
C ASP A 280 35.83 1.52 16.24
N GLY A 281 35.23 2.26 15.30
CA GLY A 281 35.90 3.26 14.48
C GLY A 281 36.76 2.70 13.33
N GLU A 282 36.59 1.42 13.01
CA GLU A 282 37.19 0.74 11.86
C GLU A 282 36.11 0.23 10.90
N THR A 283 36.23 0.50 9.60
CA THR A 283 35.37 -0.14 8.58
C THR A 283 35.70 -1.63 8.51
N ILE A 284 34.73 -2.49 8.79
CA ILE A 284 34.90 -3.95 8.82
C ILE A 284 34.27 -4.66 7.62
N LEU A 285 33.27 -4.05 7.00
CA LEU A 285 32.62 -4.51 5.78
C LEU A 285 32.36 -3.32 4.87
N PHE A 286 32.70 -3.45 3.59
CA PHE A 286 32.35 -2.48 2.55
C PHE A 286 31.87 -3.23 1.31
N ASN A 287 30.61 -2.98 0.95
CA ASN A 287 29.96 -3.48 -0.23
C ASN A 287 29.69 -2.31 -1.20
N ASP A 288 30.37 -2.32 -2.33
CA ASP A 288 30.31 -1.29 -3.38
C ASP A 288 29.69 -1.82 -4.69
N MET A 289 28.92 -2.90 -4.59
CA MET A 289 28.35 -3.62 -5.73
C MET A 289 26.95 -3.11 -6.06
N ARG A 290 26.66 -2.89 -7.35
CA ARG A 290 25.35 -2.38 -7.76
C ARG A 290 24.20 -3.35 -7.50
N ASP A 291 24.44 -4.64 -7.69
CA ASP A 291 23.45 -5.70 -7.48
C ASP A 291 23.65 -6.36 -6.11
N TYR A 292 22.55 -6.91 -5.56
CA TYR A 292 22.57 -7.64 -4.30
C TYR A 292 23.74 -8.61 -4.19
N THR A 293 24.63 -8.29 -3.26
CA THR A 293 25.85 -9.03 -3.00
C THR A 293 26.05 -9.16 -1.50
N GLU A 294 26.57 -10.29 -1.06
CA GLU A 294 26.99 -10.50 0.33
C GLU A 294 28.51 -10.43 0.45
N VAL A 295 28.98 -9.62 1.39
CA VAL A 295 30.38 -9.58 1.81
C VAL A 295 30.49 -10.02 3.27
N SER A 296 31.58 -10.70 3.64
CA SER A 296 31.78 -11.20 5.00
C SER A 296 33.19 -11.03 5.54
N THR A 297 33.32 -11.05 6.86
CA THR A 297 34.58 -10.97 7.61
C THR A 297 34.50 -11.88 8.84
N VAL A 298 35.64 -12.33 9.36
CA VAL A 298 35.72 -13.04 10.65
C VAL A 298 36.59 -12.23 11.60
N LEU A 299 36.01 -11.77 12.71
CA LEU A 299 36.66 -10.95 13.71
C LEU A 299 36.73 -11.68 15.04
N THR A 300 37.92 -11.76 15.64
CA THR A 300 38.03 -12.08 17.07
C THR A 300 37.64 -10.84 17.86
N LEU A 301 36.51 -10.90 18.56
CA LEU A 301 35.97 -9.85 19.41
C LEU A 301 36.00 -10.32 20.86
N SER A 302 36.33 -9.42 21.78
CA SER A 302 36.20 -9.69 23.21
C SER A 302 34.83 -9.26 23.72
N SER A 303 34.42 -9.78 24.87
CA SER A 303 33.22 -9.34 25.59
C SER A 303 33.18 -7.81 25.76
N GLY A 304 32.01 -7.23 25.54
CA GLY A 304 31.82 -5.78 25.60
C GLY A 304 30.74 -5.26 24.66
N LEU A 305 30.49 -3.95 24.76
CA LEU A 305 29.70 -3.19 23.80
C LEU A 305 30.65 -2.55 22.79
N HIS A 306 30.54 -2.96 21.54
CA HIS A 306 31.33 -2.46 20.42
C HIS A 306 30.52 -1.43 19.60
N PRO A 307 30.89 -0.13 19.57
CA PRO A 307 30.19 0.86 18.76
C PRO A 307 30.08 0.41 17.31
N ILE A 308 28.85 0.35 16.80
CA ILE A 308 28.55 -0.05 15.43
C ILE A 308 27.84 1.07 14.70
N ARG A 309 28.23 1.29 13.45
CA ARG A 309 27.50 2.09 12.48
C ARG A 309 27.34 1.31 11.18
N ILE A 310 26.12 1.29 10.65
CA ILE A 310 25.81 0.70 9.35
C ILE A 310 25.26 1.82 8.47
N ASP A 311 25.87 2.04 7.32
CA ASP A 311 25.40 2.97 6.30
C ASP A 311 24.96 2.16 5.09
N TYR A 312 23.73 2.36 4.62
CA TYR A 312 23.17 1.73 3.42
C TYR A 312 22.61 2.80 2.50
N MET A 313 22.91 2.69 1.22
CA MET A 313 22.41 3.59 0.19
C MET A 313 21.77 2.76 -0.91
N GLU A 314 20.53 3.10 -1.24
CA GLU A 314 19.78 2.56 -2.37
C GLU A 314 19.63 3.65 -3.44
N GLY A 315 19.91 3.34 -4.70
CA GLY A 315 19.86 4.34 -5.77
C GLY A 315 19.57 3.73 -7.14
N GLU A 316 19.00 4.54 -8.04
CA GLU A 316 18.73 4.10 -9.42
C GLU A 316 19.99 3.58 -10.13
N ASN A 317 19.99 2.28 -10.44
CA ASN A 317 21.07 1.60 -11.14
C ASN A 317 21.05 1.80 -12.68
N GLY A 318 20.11 2.60 -13.21
CA GLY A 318 19.86 2.72 -14.65
C GLY A 318 19.27 1.46 -15.29
N SER A 319 18.85 0.48 -14.48
CA SER A 319 18.18 -0.75 -14.89
C SER A 319 16.65 -0.52 -14.91
N PRO A 320 15.91 -0.99 -15.94
CA PRO A 320 14.46 -0.93 -15.97
C PRO A 320 13.78 -1.98 -15.07
N VAL A 321 14.55 -2.69 -14.23
CA VAL A 321 14.05 -3.67 -13.27
C VAL A 321 13.97 -3.00 -11.90
N ASP A 322 12.82 -3.15 -11.26
CA ASP A 322 12.52 -2.72 -9.89
C ASP A 322 13.65 -3.13 -8.92
N PRO A 323 14.27 -2.21 -8.15
CA PRO A 323 15.37 -2.52 -7.27
C PRO A 323 14.95 -3.52 -6.18
N LEU A 324 15.87 -4.43 -5.79
CA LEU A 324 15.62 -5.32 -4.66
C LEU A 324 15.68 -4.53 -3.35
N ALA A 325 16.45 -3.44 -3.31
CA ALA A 325 16.59 -2.54 -2.17
C ALA A 325 16.91 -3.29 -0.86
N ALA A 326 17.74 -4.34 -0.95
CA ALA A 326 18.00 -5.22 0.19
C ALA A 326 19.21 -4.77 1.01
N CYS A 327 19.09 -4.77 2.35
CA CYS A 327 20.16 -4.50 3.29
C CYS A 327 20.07 -5.44 4.49
N ASN A 328 21.02 -6.37 4.60
CA ASN A 328 21.01 -7.46 5.58
C ASN A 328 22.34 -7.52 6.35
N PHE A 329 22.33 -7.12 7.62
CA PHE A 329 23.41 -7.36 8.56
C PHE A 329 23.18 -8.67 9.30
N MET A 330 24.12 -9.61 9.11
CA MET A 330 23.94 -11.01 9.52
C MET A 330 25.19 -11.53 10.23
N HIS A 331 25.04 -12.60 10.99
CA HIS A 331 26.15 -13.34 11.57
C HIS A 331 25.95 -14.85 11.42
N VAL A 332 27.03 -15.62 11.59
CA VAL A 332 26.94 -17.09 11.70
C VAL A 332 27.03 -17.46 13.17
N PRO A 333 25.96 -18.02 13.78
CA PRO A 333 26.02 -18.47 15.16
C PRO A 333 27.06 -19.58 15.34
N GLU A 334 27.57 -19.72 16.57
CA GLU A 334 28.51 -20.78 16.88
C GLU A 334 27.93 -22.16 16.52
N GLY A 335 28.75 -23.02 15.90
CA GLY A 335 28.35 -24.35 15.46
C GLY A 335 27.47 -24.38 14.20
N GLN A 336 27.10 -23.23 13.64
CA GLN A 336 26.35 -23.14 12.39
C GLN A 336 27.24 -22.80 11.19
N SER A 337 26.68 -22.94 10.00
CA SER A 337 27.37 -22.64 8.72
C SER A 337 26.58 -21.69 7.82
N LYS A 338 25.39 -21.27 8.23
CA LYS A 338 24.53 -20.37 7.46
C LYS A 338 24.44 -19.03 8.20
N PRO A 339 24.53 -17.89 7.49
CA PRO A 339 24.27 -16.60 8.10
C PRO A 339 22.79 -16.50 8.48
N VAL A 340 22.53 -15.89 9.63
CA VAL A 340 21.21 -15.48 10.12
C VAL A 340 21.24 -13.99 10.46
N PRO A 341 20.10 -13.29 10.45
CA PRO A 341 20.02 -11.91 10.90
C PRO A 341 20.64 -11.74 12.29
N VAL A 342 21.43 -10.67 12.51
CA VAL A 342 21.94 -10.39 13.86
C VAL A 342 20.74 -10.17 14.79
N PRO A 343 20.58 -10.95 15.86
CA PRO A 343 19.36 -10.94 16.64
C PRO A 343 19.31 -9.71 17.57
N PRO A 344 18.12 -9.24 17.98
CA PRO A 344 17.97 -8.00 18.74
C PRO A 344 18.78 -7.97 20.04
N GLU A 345 19.01 -9.10 20.70
CA GLU A 345 19.84 -9.22 21.91
C GLU A 345 21.32 -8.87 21.68
N MET A 346 21.79 -8.95 20.44
CA MET A 346 23.14 -8.55 20.04
C MET A 346 23.21 -7.07 19.64
N LEU A 347 22.10 -6.33 19.65
CA LEU A 347 22.04 -4.93 19.25
C LEU A 347 21.56 -4.05 20.40
N MET A 348 22.20 -2.90 20.59
CA MET A 348 21.84 -1.94 21.63
C MET A 348 21.91 -0.51 21.12
N LEU A 349 21.00 0.34 21.60
CA LEU A 349 20.94 1.76 21.24
C LEU A 349 22.23 2.51 21.61
N PRO A 350 22.53 3.64 20.94
CA PRO A 350 23.69 4.48 21.27
C PRO A 350 23.55 5.11 22.65
N GLU A 351 24.69 5.41 23.29
CA GLU A 351 24.75 5.91 24.68
C GLU A 351 23.99 7.22 24.89
N ALA A 352 23.94 8.08 23.87
CA ALA A 352 23.17 9.33 23.92
C ALA A 352 21.67 9.11 24.17
N LEU A 353 21.16 7.91 23.90
CA LEU A 353 19.76 7.52 24.12
C LEU A 353 19.59 6.62 25.35
N TRP A 354 20.64 6.42 26.15
CA TRP A 354 20.55 5.67 27.39
C TRP A 354 19.91 6.55 28.47
N SER A 355 18.68 6.21 28.83
CA SER A 355 18.03 6.82 29.99
C SER A 355 17.17 5.79 30.70
N ASN A 356 17.30 5.75 32.03
CA ASN A 356 16.37 5.01 32.89
C ASN A 356 14.96 5.62 32.85
N ASN A 357 14.85 6.88 32.41
CA ASN A 357 13.59 7.61 32.23
C ASN A 357 13.08 7.53 30.79
N ALA A 358 13.82 6.97 29.83
CA ALA A 358 13.30 6.86 28.47
C ALA A 358 12.07 5.92 28.45
N PRO A 359 11.03 6.25 27.66
CA PRO A 359 9.79 5.48 27.64
C PRO A 359 10.05 4.05 27.15
N ILE A 360 9.18 3.11 27.57
CA ILE A 360 9.17 1.74 27.08
C ILE A 360 7.72 1.35 26.83
N ILE A 361 7.38 1.03 25.59
CA ILE A 361 6.08 0.48 25.23
C ILE A 361 6.07 -1.00 25.65
N THR A 362 5.10 -1.36 26.49
CA THR A 362 4.88 -2.73 26.94
C THR A 362 3.79 -3.44 26.15
N ARG A 363 2.73 -2.70 25.77
CA ARG A 363 1.64 -3.18 24.92
C ARG A 363 0.80 -2.02 24.40
N LEU A 364 0.04 -2.27 23.35
CA LEU A 364 -1.06 -1.41 22.92
C LEU A 364 -2.39 -2.07 23.35
N ASN A 365 -3.48 -1.30 23.43
CA ASN A 365 -4.82 -1.88 23.49
C ASN A 365 -5.20 -2.59 22.17
N LYS A 366 -4.72 -2.07 21.03
CA LYS A 366 -4.90 -2.61 19.68
C LYS A 366 -3.62 -2.43 18.86
N TYR A 367 -3.27 -3.43 18.07
CA TYR A 367 -2.10 -3.40 17.16
C TYR A 367 -2.51 -3.14 15.70
N GLU A 368 -3.79 -2.87 15.48
CA GLU A 368 -4.35 -2.39 14.22
C GLU A 368 -5.40 -1.33 14.53
N GLY A 369 -5.65 -0.41 13.59
CA GLY A 369 -6.71 0.58 13.72
C GLY A 369 -6.81 1.49 12.51
N GLU A 370 -7.92 2.22 12.44
CA GLU A 370 -8.18 3.20 11.38
C GLU A 370 -7.74 4.62 11.81
N ILE A 371 -7.40 5.48 10.85
CA ILE A 371 -7.22 6.92 11.04
C ILE A 371 -8.42 7.49 11.83
N GLY A 372 -8.14 8.23 12.89
CA GLY A 372 -9.11 8.78 13.84
C GLY A 372 -9.39 7.88 15.05
N GLU A 373 -9.06 6.59 15.00
CA GLU A 373 -9.31 5.63 16.07
C GLU A 373 -8.43 5.91 17.30
N GLU A 374 -9.00 5.73 18.50
CA GLU A 374 -8.27 5.92 19.75
C GLU A 374 -7.45 4.67 20.11
N ILE A 375 -6.13 4.87 20.20
CA ILE A 375 -5.17 3.86 20.60
C ILE A 375 -4.58 4.25 21.94
N THR A 376 -4.67 3.34 22.92
CA THR A 376 -4.01 3.49 24.22
C THR A 376 -2.74 2.66 24.25
N ILE A 377 -1.62 3.35 24.45
CA ILE A 377 -0.27 2.79 24.56
C ILE A 377 0.07 2.69 26.03
N TYR A 378 0.42 1.48 26.50
CA TYR A 378 0.80 1.20 27.88
C TYR A 378 2.30 0.98 27.99
N GLY A 379 2.91 1.50 29.04
CA GLY A 379 4.36 1.43 29.16
C GLY A 379 4.94 1.94 30.47
N GLN A 380 6.27 1.87 30.55
CA GLN A 380 7.05 2.48 31.62
C GLN A 380 7.52 3.87 31.18
N ASN A 381 7.65 4.78 32.13
CA ASN A 381 8.12 6.15 31.91
C ASN A 381 7.36 6.96 30.84
N ILE A 382 6.09 6.61 30.62
CA ILE A 382 5.11 7.40 29.85
C ILE A 382 4.29 8.23 30.86
N THR A 383 4.97 8.99 31.72
CA THR A 383 4.33 9.70 32.84
C THR A 383 4.62 11.19 32.70
N PRO A 384 3.67 12.11 32.94
CA PRO A 384 3.97 13.54 33.03
C PRO A 384 4.86 13.80 34.26
N TYR A 385 5.92 14.60 34.14
CA TYR A 385 6.51 15.24 35.33
C TYR A 385 5.57 16.36 35.76
N GLY A 386 5.11 16.30 37.01
CA GLY A 386 4.13 17.22 37.58
C GLY A 386 4.57 17.80 38.91
N ASN A 387 5.81 18.26 39.02
CA ASN A 387 6.35 18.89 40.24
C ASN A 387 7.31 20.05 39.93
N GLU A 388 7.77 20.75 40.98
CA GLU A 388 8.67 21.92 40.90
C GLU A 388 10.03 21.62 40.23
N GLU A 389 10.37 20.34 40.00
CA GLU A 389 11.67 19.89 39.46
C GLU A 389 11.73 19.84 37.92
N GLY A 390 10.60 19.86 37.21
CA GLY A 390 10.56 19.84 35.74
C GLY A 390 9.21 19.40 35.15
N SER A 391 9.08 19.43 33.83
CA SER A 391 7.91 18.92 33.09
C SER A 391 8.34 17.92 32.01
N ARG A 392 7.43 17.03 31.61
CA ARG A 392 7.64 16.05 30.54
C ARG A 392 6.54 16.15 29.52
N GLU A 393 6.92 16.30 28.27
CA GLU A 393 6.00 16.20 27.14
C GLU A 393 6.17 14.84 26.47
N VAL A 394 5.05 14.25 26.05
CA VAL A 394 5.04 13.00 25.30
C VAL A 394 4.49 13.28 23.91
N ARG A 395 5.21 12.80 22.91
CA ARG A 395 4.79 12.79 21.51
C ARG A 395 4.71 11.35 21.04
N VAL A 396 3.69 11.02 20.26
CA VAL A 396 3.53 9.69 19.67
C VAL A 396 3.56 9.82 18.16
N THR A 397 4.24 8.90 17.50
CA THR A 397 4.21 8.79 16.03
C THR A 397 3.74 7.42 15.57
N PHE A 398 3.06 7.40 14.42
CA PHE A 398 2.71 6.21 13.65
C PHE A 398 3.47 6.27 12.33
N SER A 399 4.51 5.46 12.17
CA SER A 399 5.36 5.44 10.97
C SER A 399 5.92 6.83 10.62
N GLY A 400 6.29 7.60 11.64
CA GLY A 400 6.78 8.98 11.51
C GLY A 400 5.70 10.05 11.58
N GLN A 401 4.44 9.74 11.27
CA GLN A 401 3.33 10.70 11.35
C GLN A 401 2.95 10.98 12.80
N GLN A 402 2.98 12.25 13.22
CA GLN A 402 2.68 12.65 14.58
C GLN A 402 1.19 12.54 14.90
N ALA A 403 0.88 11.94 16.05
CA ALA A 403 -0.46 11.79 16.58
C ALA A 403 -0.81 12.87 17.61
N SER A 404 -2.07 13.26 17.66
CA SER A 404 -2.61 14.11 18.73
C SER A 404 -2.77 13.31 20.02
N VAL A 405 -2.17 13.78 21.11
CA VAL A 405 -2.31 13.20 22.44
C VAL A 405 -3.64 13.64 23.05
N LEU A 406 -4.53 12.67 23.31
CA LEU A 406 -5.85 12.91 23.92
C LEU A 406 -5.79 12.88 25.44
N LYS A 407 -5.06 11.91 25.99
CA LYS A 407 -4.96 11.69 27.43
C LYS A 407 -3.63 11.06 27.79
N GLN A 408 -3.06 11.47 28.92
CA GLN A 408 -1.86 10.87 29.47
C GLN A 408 -2.07 10.57 30.95
N ASP A 409 -1.83 9.33 31.36
CA ASP A 409 -1.91 8.83 32.73
C ASP A 409 -0.55 8.24 33.16
N SER A 410 -0.43 7.81 34.42
CA SER A 410 0.79 7.12 34.87
C SER A 410 0.94 5.77 34.16
N GLY A 411 1.88 5.71 33.20
CA GLY A 411 2.19 4.50 32.44
C GLY A 411 1.29 4.26 31.23
N SER A 412 0.51 5.25 30.79
CA SER A 412 -0.22 5.14 29.52
C SER A 412 -0.46 6.48 28.84
N VAL A 413 -0.52 6.47 27.51
CA VAL A 413 -0.92 7.60 26.67
C VAL A 413 -1.98 7.13 25.68
N THR A 414 -3.05 7.90 25.51
CA THR A 414 -4.10 7.66 24.52
C THR A 414 -4.01 8.72 23.43
N VAL A 415 -4.00 8.28 22.18
CA VAL A 415 -3.84 9.11 20.98
C VAL A 415 -4.85 8.72 19.92
N ARG A 416 -5.07 9.58 18.92
CA ARG A 416 -5.74 9.18 17.68
C ARG A 416 -4.72 8.71 16.66
N VAL A 417 -5.03 7.68 15.88
CA VAL A 417 -4.25 7.37 14.66
C VAL A 417 -4.38 8.59 13.72
N PRO A 418 -3.29 9.28 13.37
CA PRO A 418 -3.36 10.60 12.69
C PRO A 418 -3.56 10.48 11.18
N ILE A 419 -4.19 11.48 10.54
CA ILE A 419 -4.20 11.62 9.07
C ILE A 419 -2.77 11.52 8.54
N GLY A 420 -2.59 10.71 7.50
CA GLY A 420 -1.28 10.44 6.89
C GLY A 420 -0.56 9.24 7.49
N ALA A 421 -1.05 8.64 8.57
CA ALA A 421 -0.44 7.44 9.12
C ALA A 421 -0.50 6.26 8.14
N THR A 422 0.60 5.51 8.07
CA THR A 422 0.72 4.25 7.33
C THR A 422 1.02 3.11 8.30
N SER A 423 0.77 1.87 7.89
CA SER A 423 1.17 0.69 8.66
C SER A 423 2.68 0.69 8.89
N GLY A 424 3.11 0.37 10.11
CA GLY A 424 4.51 0.36 10.50
C GLY A 424 4.72 0.62 12.00
N LYS A 425 5.82 1.28 12.34
CA LYS A 425 6.26 1.42 13.73
C LYS A 425 5.54 2.55 14.49
N VAL A 426 5.01 2.22 15.66
CA VAL A 426 4.60 3.19 16.69
C VAL A 426 5.74 3.46 17.66
N ILE A 427 6.01 4.73 17.93
CA ILE A 427 7.06 5.19 18.85
C ILE A 427 6.50 6.26 19.77
N VAL A 428 6.85 6.16 21.05
CA VAL A 428 6.61 7.20 22.05
C VAL A 428 7.92 7.93 22.27
N PHE A 429 7.95 9.22 21.96
CA PHE A 429 9.02 10.13 22.31
C PHE A 429 8.65 10.85 23.59
N ALA A 430 9.65 11.08 24.43
CA ALA A 430 9.46 11.91 25.59
C ALA A 430 10.56 12.95 25.74
N GLN A 431 10.14 14.19 25.89
CA GLN A 431 10.98 15.35 26.02
C GLN A 431 10.94 15.83 27.47
N ASP A 432 12.08 15.80 28.13
CA ASP A 432 12.23 16.35 29.48
C ASP A 432 12.58 17.84 29.38
N PHE A 433 11.97 18.65 30.26
CA PHE A 433 12.25 20.09 30.38
C PHE A 433 12.69 20.43 31.80
N ALA A 434 13.77 21.22 31.90
CA ALA A 434 14.11 21.92 33.14
C ALA A 434 13.31 23.21 33.21
N ASN A 435 12.67 23.44 34.35
CA ASN A 435 12.01 24.71 34.66
C ASN A 435 13.01 25.67 35.31
N TRP A 436 13.12 26.87 34.77
CA TRP A 436 13.93 27.96 35.30
C TRP A 436 13.05 29.16 35.60
N VAL A 437 13.41 29.99 36.57
CA VAL A 437 12.73 31.28 36.79
C VAL A 437 13.59 32.39 36.20
N LEU A 438 13.09 33.06 35.17
CA LEU A 438 13.72 34.21 34.53
C LEU A 438 12.78 35.41 34.69
N ASP A 439 13.23 36.49 35.33
CA ASP A 439 12.45 37.72 35.57
C ASP A 439 11.04 37.52 36.19
N GLY A 440 10.88 36.45 36.98
CA GLY A 440 9.61 36.11 37.64
C GLY A 440 8.67 35.23 36.81
N GLU A 441 9.06 34.86 35.59
CA GLU A 441 8.35 33.89 34.75
C GLU A 441 9.06 32.54 34.76
N THR A 442 8.29 31.45 34.73
CA THR A 442 8.86 30.10 34.60
C THR A 442 9.10 29.81 33.12
N VAL A 443 10.35 29.57 32.76
CA VAL A 443 10.80 29.24 31.41
C VAL A 443 11.24 27.77 31.40
N ALA A 444 10.62 26.96 30.54
CA ALA A 444 11.00 25.57 30.33
C ALA A 444 12.11 25.50 29.27
N SER A 445 13.18 24.75 29.55
CA SER A 445 14.27 24.49 28.59
C SER A 445 14.42 22.99 28.34
N PRO A 446 14.44 22.53 27.07
CA PRO A 446 14.55 21.12 26.75
C PRO A 446 15.90 20.57 27.20
N MET A 447 15.88 19.41 27.88
CA MET A 447 17.08 18.72 28.39
C MET A 447 17.45 17.48 27.57
N GLY A 448 16.47 16.79 26.98
CA GLY A 448 16.68 15.64 26.10
C GLY A 448 15.39 14.99 25.63
N GLU A 449 15.36 14.59 24.36
CA GLU A 449 14.28 13.76 23.78
C GLU A 449 14.74 12.30 23.78
N TYR A 450 13.87 11.40 24.25
CA TYR A 450 14.18 9.97 24.29
C TYR A 450 13.08 9.15 23.62
N PRO A 451 13.42 8.31 22.62
CA PRO A 451 12.46 7.41 22.00
C PRO A 451 12.25 6.14 22.84
N SER A 452 11.06 5.55 22.73
CA SER A 452 10.76 4.20 23.20
C SER A 452 11.29 3.14 22.23
N ASN A 453 11.26 1.87 22.65
CA ASN A 453 11.20 0.76 21.68
C ASN A 453 10.04 0.98 20.68
N SER A 454 10.18 0.41 19.48
CA SER A 454 9.16 0.46 18.44
C SER A 454 8.24 -0.75 18.51
N VAL A 455 6.97 -0.58 18.13
CA VAL A 455 5.97 -1.65 18.06
C VAL A 455 5.27 -1.60 16.70
N GLU A 456 5.04 -2.75 16.07
CA GLU A 456 4.30 -2.82 14.81
C GLU A 456 2.83 -2.46 15.02
N PHE A 457 2.30 -1.67 14.09
CA PHE A 457 0.90 -1.26 14.04
C PHE A 457 0.40 -1.27 12.60
N SER A 458 -0.76 -1.87 12.38
CA SER A 458 -1.39 -1.91 11.05
C SER A 458 -2.47 -0.83 10.92
N VAL A 459 -2.29 0.11 9.99
CA VAL A 459 -3.34 1.04 9.59
C VAL A 459 -4.27 0.34 8.62
N THR A 460 -5.54 0.22 9.01
CA THR A 460 -6.56 -0.51 8.23
C THR A 460 -7.50 0.40 7.44
N THR A 461 -7.27 1.72 7.49
CA THR A 461 -8.09 2.70 6.77
C THR A 461 -8.05 2.47 5.27
N GLN A 462 -9.21 2.69 4.67
CA GLN A 462 -9.37 2.70 3.24
C GLN A 462 -9.03 4.06 2.67
N PHE A 463 -8.18 4.04 1.64
CA PHE A 463 -7.73 5.22 0.91
C PHE A 463 -8.17 5.16 -0.55
N GLY A 464 -8.20 6.32 -1.20
CA GLY A 464 -8.60 6.49 -2.59
C GLY A 464 -9.76 7.47 -2.78
N LEU A 465 -10.21 7.59 -4.02
CA LEU A 465 -11.35 8.42 -4.43
C LEU A 465 -12.31 7.58 -5.27
N PHE A 466 -13.61 7.82 -5.16
CA PHE A 466 -14.56 7.22 -6.09
C PHE A 466 -14.35 7.85 -7.46
N ALA A 467 -14.27 7.02 -8.49
CA ALA A 467 -13.99 7.42 -9.85
C ALA A 467 -15.12 6.96 -10.76
N SER A 468 -15.61 7.86 -11.60
CA SER A 468 -16.58 7.65 -12.66
C SER A 468 -15.86 7.86 -13.99
N TRP A 469 -15.51 6.76 -14.67
CA TRP A 469 -14.74 6.77 -15.90
C TRP A 469 -15.64 6.68 -17.13
N HIS A 470 -15.38 7.53 -18.12
CA HIS A 470 -16.14 7.59 -19.37
C HIS A 470 -15.26 7.30 -20.58
N ASN A 471 -15.73 6.43 -21.46
CA ASN A 471 -15.17 6.14 -22.77
C ASN A 471 -15.76 7.11 -23.80
N LEU A 472 -14.95 8.03 -24.28
CA LEU A 472 -15.42 9.11 -25.16
C LEU A 472 -15.14 8.84 -26.64
N GLN A 473 -14.90 7.59 -27.03
CA GLN A 473 -14.66 7.22 -28.42
C GLN A 473 -15.78 7.75 -29.33
N GLY A 474 -15.42 8.57 -30.32
CA GLY A 474 -16.34 9.06 -31.34
C GLY A 474 -17.08 10.36 -31.01
N TRP A 475 -16.84 11.00 -29.86
CA TRP A 475 -17.36 12.34 -29.63
C TRP A 475 -16.38 13.45 -30.02
N SER A 476 -16.84 14.70 -29.98
CA SER A 476 -16.02 15.88 -30.27
C SER A 476 -16.25 16.94 -29.21
N ASN A 477 -15.22 17.72 -28.87
CA ASN A 477 -15.27 18.81 -27.87
C ASN A 477 -15.66 18.34 -26.46
N TYR A 478 -14.83 17.46 -25.88
CA TYR A 478 -14.98 16.89 -24.53
C TYR A 478 -14.65 17.89 -23.40
N ASP A 479 -15.24 19.08 -23.47
CA ASP A 479 -15.18 19.99 -22.32
C ASP A 479 -16.02 19.37 -21.21
N PHE A 480 -15.38 19.11 -20.06
CA PHE A 480 -15.87 18.35 -18.89
C PHE A 480 -17.23 17.68 -19.13
N VAL A 481 -17.20 16.39 -19.44
CA VAL A 481 -18.38 15.60 -19.83
C VAL A 481 -19.56 16.00 -18.96
N ASP A 482 -20.54 16.65 -19.57
CA ASP A 482 -21.80 16.94 -18.91
C ASP A 482 -22.43 15.59 -18.57
N GLU A 483 -22.64 15.33 -17.28
CA GLU A 483 -23.18 14.07 -16.76
C GLU A 483 -24.55 13.74 -17.37
N SER A 484 -25.24 14.75 -17.93
CA SER A 484 -26.48 14.58 -18.70
C SER A 484 -26.28 13.99 -20.11
N LEU A 485 -25.04 13.75 -20.56
CA LEU A 485 -24.74 13.26 -21.90
C LEU A 485 -24.33 11.77 -21.96
N HIS A 486 -23.70 11.19 -20.93
CA HIS A 486 -23.29 9.77 -20.92
C HIS A 486 -23.01 9.23 -19.51
N GLU A 487 -23.48 8.03 -19.16
CA GLU A 487 -23.05 7.38 -17.92
C GLU A 487 -21.56 7.03 -17.91
N PRO A 488 -20.97 6.90 -16.72
CA PRO A 488 -19.66 6.27 -16.61
C PRO A 488 -19.72 4.80 -17.04
N ASP A 489 -18.80 4.42 -17.92
CA ASP A 489 -18.55 3.03 -18.31
C ASP A 489 -17.97 2.20 -17.15
N VAL A 490 -17.27 2.82 -16.19
CA VAL A 490 -16.75 2.16 -14.99
C VAL A 490 -16.88 3.10 -13.79
N VAL A 491 -17.57 2.64 -12.73
CA VAL A 491 -17.58 3.32 -11.43
C VAL A 491 -16.95 2.45 -10.35
N ARG A 492 -15.88 2.96 -9.72
CA ARG A 492 -15.18 2.25 -8.65
C ARG A 492 -14.38 3.16 -7.73
N LEU A 493 -13.99 2.65 -6.57
CA LEU A 493 -12.97 3.28 -5.73
C LEU A 493 -11.57 3.08 -6.33
N GLU A 494 -10.92 4.17 -6.72
CA GLU A 494 -9.52 4.21 -7.17
C GLU A 494 -8.58 4.44 -5.99
N ARG A 495 -7.93 3.37 -5.52
CA ARG A 495 -6.99 3.44 -4.39
C ARG A 495 -5.64 4.04 -4.76
N GLU A 496 -5.31 3.98 -6.04
CA GLU A 496 -4.06 4.46 -6.64
C GLU A 496 -4.40 5.43 -7.79
N PHE A 497 -5.27 6.41 -7.54
CA PHE A 497 -5.84 7.25 -8.61
C PHE A 497 -4.83 8.18 -9.32
N MET A 498 -3.63 8.34 -8.76
CA MET A 498 -2.54 9.08 -9.40
C MET A 498 -1.71 8.16 -10.29
N PHE A 499 -1.30 8.68 -11.44
CA PHE A 499 -0.53 7.94 -12.43
C PHE A 499 0.38 8.89 -13.21
N GLU A 500 1.58 8.42 -13.53
CA GLU A 500 2.53 9.16 -14.37
C GLU A 500 2.18 9.01 -15.85
N THR A 501 1.68 7.84 -16.22
CA THR A 501 1.35 7.50 -17.61
C THR A 501 0.03 6.75 -17.71
N ARG A 502 -0.61 6.94 -18.86
CA ARG A 502 -1.89 6.33 -19.22
C ARG A 502 -1.91 4.81 -19.16
N ASP A 503 -0.76 4.17 -19.33
CA ASP A 503 -0.61 2.71 -19.28
C ASP A 503 -0.77 2.12 -17.87
N GLN A 504 -0.69 2.97 -16.83
CA GLN A 504 -0.93 2.57 -15.44
C GLN A 504 -2.42 2.52 -15.11
N ILE A 505 -3.30 3.08 -15.96
CA ILE A 505 -4.75 3.08 -15.76
C ILE A 505 -5.31 1.70 -16.15
N ASP A 506 -5.87 0.97 -15.19
CA ASP A 506 -6.49 -0.33 -15.43
C ASP A 506 -7.93 -0.19 -15.96
N LEU A 507 -8.05 0.21 -17.24
CA LEU A 507 -9.33 0.31 -17.96
C LEU A 507 -9.26 -0.39 -19.33
N PRO A 508 -10.38 -0.99 -19.79
CA PRO A 508 -10.45 -1.65 -21.10
C PRO A 508 -10.35 -0.66 -22.27
N PHE A 509 -10.88 0.55 -22.11
CA PHE A 509 -10.89 1.62 -23.10
C PHE A 509 -9.83 2.68 -22.84
N ARG A 510 -8.78 2.38 -22.06
CA ARG A 510 -7.73 3.35 -21.72
C ARG A 510 -7.05 3.98 -22.93
N ASN A 511 -7.16 3.44 -24.14
CA ASN A 511 -6.58 4.02 -25.35
C ASN A 511 -7.50 4.98 -26.11
N ASN A 512 -8.78 5.08 -25.72
CA ASN A 512 -9.77 5.98 -26.32
C ASN A 512 -9.80 7.33 -25.59
N PRO A 513 -10.15 8.46 -26.23
CA PRO A 513 -10.45 9.69 -25.51
C PRO A 513 -11.29 9.40 -24.26
N LEU A 514 -10.90 9.92 -23.11
CA LEU A 514 -11.50 9.53 -21.84
C LEU A 514 -11.69 10.73 -20.92
N ALA A 515 -12.67 10.60 -20.05
CA ALA A 515 -12.89 11.48 -18.91
C ALA A 515 -12.97 10.66 -17.63
N CYS A 516 -12.64 11.31 -16.53
CA CYS A 516 -12.92 10.79 -15.21
C CYS A 516 -13.42 11.92 -14.32
N HIS A 517 -14.45 11.62 -13.55
CA HIS A 517 -14.86 12.39 -12.40
C HIS A 517 -14.40 11.66 -11.13
N TRP A 518 -13.62 12.31 -10.27
CA TRP A 518 -13.25 11.77 -8.96
C TRP A 518 -13.92 12.54 -7.83
N GLU A 519 -14.35 11.79 -6.81
CA GLU A 519 -15.03 12.30 -5.62
C GLU A 519 -14.44 11.73 -4.33
N GLY A 520 -14.25 12.59 -3.33
CA GLY A 520 -13.83 12.18 -1.99
C GLY A 520 -13.37 13.34 -1.14
N LYS A 521 -12.32 13.10 -0.34
CA LYS A 521 -11.72 14.09 0.56
C LYS A 521 -10.20 14.02 0.51
N VAL A 522 -9.55 15.17 0.75
CA VAL A 522 -8.12 15.25 1.05
C VAL A 522 -7.96 15.50 2.54
N GLY A 523 -7.23 14.62 3.23
CA GLY A 523 -6.80 14.80 4.59
C GLY A 523 -5.58 15.71 4.67
N ILE A 524 -5.62 16.64 5.62
CA ILE A 524 -4.59 17.62 5.91
C ILE A 524 -4.01 17.26 7.28
N PRO A 525 -2.80 16.66 7.37
CA PRO A 525 -2.21 16.29 8.66
C PRO A 525 -1.91 17.50 9.54
N ALA A 526 -1.91 17.31 10.87
CA ALA A 526 -1.39 18.31 11.80
C ALA A 526 0.09 18.61 11.52
N GLY A 527 0.49 19.88 11.64
CA GLY A 527 1.87 20.32 11.39
C GLY A 527 2.32 20.23 9.94
N TRP A 528 1.42 19.93 8.99
CA TRP A 528 1.75 19.85 7.58
C TRP A 528 2.16 21.22 6.98
N VAL A 529 1.70 22.32 7.60
CA VAL A 529 2.16 23.69 7.34
C VAL A 529 2.59 24.31 8.68
N ALA A 530 3.80 24.87 8.75
CA ALA A 530 4.29 25.50 9.97
C ALA A 530 3.54 26.80 10.29
N GLU A 531 3.60 27.23 11.55
CA GLU A 531 2.86 28.40 12.03
C GLU A 531 3.17 29.68 11.24
N GLY A 532 2.15 30.24 10.59
CA GLY A 532 2.28 31.44 9.75
C GLY A 532 2.81 31.21 8.32
N GLU A 533 3.10 29.97 7.93
CA GLU A 533 3.50 29.62 6.56
C GLU A 533 2.30 29.32 5.64
N LEU A 534 2.57 29.27 4.33
CA LEU A 534 1.61 28.93 3.29
C LEU A 534 2.13 27.74 2.50
N ALA A 535 1.31 26.70 2.35
CA ALA A 535 1.55 25.61 1.41
C ALA A 535 0.53 25.63 0.28
N LEU A 536 0.91 25.10 -0.88
CA LEU A 536 -0.02 24.83 -1.97
C LEU A 536 -0.21 23.33 -2.15
N VAL A 537 -1.44 22.94 -2.44
CA VAL A 537 -1.75 21.67 -3.10
C VAL A 537 -1.91 21.95 -4.58
N ARG A 538 -1.02 21.40 -5.39
CA ARG A 538 -1.01 21.57 -6.85
C ARG A 538 -1.45 20.28 -7.51
N PHE A 539 -2.50 20.36 -8.32
CA PHE A 539 -2.90 19.30 -9.25
C PHE A 539 -2.21 19.53 -10.59
N GLN A 540 -1.57 18.49 -11.14
CA GLN A 540 -0.81 18.57 -12.39
C GLN A 540 -1.27 17.49 -13.36
N THR A 541 -1.45 17.86 -14.62
CA THR A 541 -1.79 16.89 -15.67
C THR A 541 -1.37 17.36 -17.06
N TYR A 542 -1.34 16.45 -18.03
CA TYR A 542 -1.28 16.76 -19.46
C TYR A 542 -2.67 16.89 -20.12
N GLY A 543 -3.75 16.75 -19.35
CA GLY A 543 -5.14 16.97 -19.77
C GLY A 543 -5.75 18.29 -19.29
N ARG A 544 -7.08 18.38 -19.31
CA ARG A 544 -7.84 19.46 -18.67
C ARG A 544 -8.16 19.09 -17.23
N LEU A 545 -8.24 20.09 -16.35
CA LEU A 545 -8.69 19.92 -14.98
C LEU A 545 -9.76 20.94 -14.61
N ARG A 546 -10.78 20.47 -13.91
CA ARG A 546 -11.63 21.27 -13.04
C ARG A 546 -11.56 20.61 -11.68
N VAL A 547 -11.17 21.37 -10.67
CA VAL A 547 -10.98 20.85 -9.31
C VAL A 547 -11.74 21.75 -8.36
N LYS A 548 -12.59 21.14 -7.53
CA LYS A 548 -13.17 21.77 -6.35
C LYS A 548 -12.47 21.21 -5.13
N LEU A 549 -11.77 22.05 -4.36
CA LEU A 549 -11.17 21.69 -3.08
C LEU A 549 -11.76 22.56 -1.98
N GLY A 550 -12.51 21.95 -1.06
CA GLY A 550 -13.38 22.69 -0.15
C GLY A 550 -14.38 23.54 -0.93
N GLU A 551 -14.41 24.84 -0.63
CA GLU A 551 -15.28 25.83 -1.29
C GLU A 551 -14.68 26.41 -2.57
N VAL A 552 -13.40 26.11 -2.88
CA VAL A 552 -12.68 26.75 -3.99
C VAL A 552 -12.77 25.88 -5.23
N LEU A 553 -13.40 26.40 -6.29
CA LEU A 553 -13.42 25.80 -7.63
C LEU A 553 -12.38 26.50 -8.52
N LYS A 554 -11.53 25.73 -9.19
CA LYS A 554 -10.64 26.23 -10.26
C LYS A 554 -10.72 25.31 -11.47
N GLU A 555 -10.59 25.88 -12.65
CA GLU A 555 -10.57 25.12 -13.90
C GLU A 555 -9.56 25.68 -14.89
N THR A 556 -9.16 24.84 -15.82
CA THR A 556 -8.16 25.15 -16.84
C THR A 556 -8.86 25.56 -18.13
N THR A 557 -8.33 26.55 -18.85
CA THR A 557 -8.89 26.93 -20.15
C THR A 557 -8.78 25.78 -21.16
N ALA A 558 -9.79 25.61 -22.00
CA ALA A 558 -9.75 24.64 -23.10
C ALA A 558 -8.47 24.81 -23.94
N PRO A 559 -7.64 23.75 -24.14
CA PRO A 559 -6.50 23.81 -25.04
C PRO A 559 -6.92 24.28 -26.43
N THR A 560 -6.18 25.26 -26.93
CA THR A 560 -6.16 25.55 -28.37
C THR A 560 -5.38 24.41 -29.04
N GLN A 561 -5.89 23.90 -30.16
CA GLN A 561 -5.37 22.70 -30.81
C GLN A 561 -3.82 22.68 -30.87
N GLU A 562 -3.23 21.53 -30.49
CA GLU A 562 -1.81 21.13 -30.66
C GLU A 562 -0.77 21.42 -29.56
N GLN A 563 -1.11 21.63 -28.28
CA GLN A 563 -0.09 21.63 -27.21
C GLN A 563 -0.39 20.72 -26.02
N PHE A 564 0.43 19.67 -25.84
CA PHE A 564 0.50 18.84 -24.64
C PHE A 564 1.31 19.53 -23.53
N ASN A 565 0.86 20.70 -23.09
CA ASN A 565 1.51 21.39 -21.97
C ASN A 565 1.05 20.79 -20.65
N LEU A 566 1.96 20.77 -19.67
CA LEU A 566 1.60 20.46 -18.30
C LEU A 566 0.69 21.56 -17.77
N THR A 567 -0.54 21.20 -17.46
CA THR A 567 -1.54 22.06 -16.84
C THR A 567 -1.47 21.91 -15.33
N THR A 568 -1.59 23.02 -14.60
CA THR A 568 -1.52 23.02 -13.14
C THR A 568 -2.63 23.86 -12.52
N LEU A 569 -3.25 23.35 -11.44
CA LEU A 569 -4.17 24.11 -10.60
C LEU A 569 -3.66 24.12 -9.15
N ASP A 570 -3.43 25.31 -8.61
CA ASP A 570 -2.86 25.51 -7.28
C ASP A 570 -3.93 25.91 -6.28
N PHE A 571 -3.97 25.26 -5.13
CA PHE A 571 -4.89 25.58 -4.03
C PHE A 571 -4.11 25.94 -2.79
N GLU A 572 -4.40 27.10 -2.22
CA GLU A 572 -3.82 27.50 -0.93
C GLU A 572 -4.41 26.63 0.18
N VAL A 573 -3.53 26.02 0.97
CA VAL A 573 -3.91 25.30 2.18
C VAL A 573 -3.22 25.97 3.36
N ARG A 574 -4.03 26.35 4.36
CA ARG A 574 -3.58 26.98 5.61
C ARG A 574 -4.15 26.15 6.75
N ASN A 575 -3.31 25.46 7.52
CA ASN A 575 -3.72 24.97 8.84
C ASN A 575 -2.53 24.44 9.66
N HIS A 576 -2.66 24.51 10.97
CA HIS A 576 -1.80 23.81 11.93
C HIS A 576 -2.49 22.56 12.49
N GLU A 577 -3.83 22.49 12.42
CA GLU A 577 -4.64 21.39 12.92
C GLU A 577 -5.02 20.39 11.82
N GLU A 578 -5.18 19.14 12.25
CA GLU A 578 -5.62 18.02 11.43
C GLU A 578 -7.09 18.17 11.02
N HIS A 579 -7.38 18.13 9.71
CA HIS A 579 -8.75 18.22 9.19
C HIS A 579 -8.86 17.66 7.76
N TYR A 580 -10.06 17.65 7.19
CA TYR A 580 -10.33 17.19 5.83
C TYR A 580 -10.94 18.31 4.98
N LEU A 581 -10.65 18.29 3.68
CA LEU A 581 -11.30 19.12 2.67
C LEU A 581 -12.07 18.23 1.68
N THR A 582 -13.29 18.61 1.32
CA THR A 582 -14.01 17.96 0.21
C THR A 582 -13.25 18.12 -1.10
N LEU A 583 -13.32 17.12 -1.96
CA LEU A 583 -12.59 17.10 -3.22
C LEU A 583 -13.49 16.56 -4.33
N SER A 584 -13.61 17.32 -5.42
CA SER A 584 -14.02 16.82 -6.72
C SER A 584 -13.00 17.18 -7.79
N ILE A 585 -12.76 16.26 -8.73
CA ILE A 585 -11.83 16.44 -9.85
C ILE A 585 -12.51 15.95 -11.12
N ASP A 586 -12.77 16.86 -12.05
CA ASP A 586 -13.06 16.50 -13.43
C ASP A 586 -11.78 16.56 -14.26
N TRP A 587 -11.55 15.52 -15.03
CA TRP A 587 -10.38 15.39 -15.86
C TRP A 587 -10.73 14.81 -17.22
N THR A 588 -10.16 15.37 -18.28
CA THR A 588 -10.33 14.87 -19.64
C THR A 588 -9.00 14.78 -20.39
N SER A 589 -8.85 13.71 -21.18
CA SER A 589 -7.65 13.47 -22.00
C SER A 589 -8.02 12.83 -23.35
N GLU A 590 -7.72 13.53 -24.44
CA GLU A 590 -8.08 13.12 -25.81
C GLU A 590 -7.16 12.01 -26.36
N SER A 591 -5.84 12.16 -26.25
CA SER A 591 -4.84 11.17 -26.67
C SER A 591 -3.45 11.54 -26.11
N GLY A 592 -2.43 10.69 -26.31
CA GLY A 592 -1.04 11.01 -25.96
C GLY A 592 -0.68 10.81 -24.48
N PRO A 593 0.38 11.47 -23.97
CA PRO A 593 0.77 11.37 -22.57
C PRO A 593 -0.38 11.85 -21.67
N ALA A 594 -0.77 11.01 -20.73
CA ALA A 594 -1.78 11.32 -19.73
C ALA A 594 -1.21 10.92 -18.37
N GLY A 595 -1.09 11.89 -17.47
CA GLY A 595 -0.66 11.69 -16.10
C GLY A 595 -1.46 12.62 -15.21
N LEU A 596 -1.76 12.19 -13.99
CA LEU A 596 -2.33 13.00 -12.93
C LEU A 596 -1.46 12.82 -11.70
N SER A 597 -0.86 13.92 -11.23
CA SER A 597 -0.11 13.96 -9.98
C SER A 597 -0.59 15.11 -9.12
N VAL A 598 -0.62 14.90 -7.82
CA VAL A 598 -0.92 15.94 -6.84
C VAL A 598 0.33 16.14 -5.98
N VAL A 599 0.79 17.38 -5.87
CA VAL A 599 2.03 17.70 -5.16
C VAL A 599 1.79 18.78 -4.12
N LYS A 600 2.53 18.70 -3.01
CA LYS A 600 2.65 19.77 -2.05
C LYS A 600 3.75 20.72 -2.47
N MET A 601 3.50 22.02 -2.37
CA MET A 601 4.50 23.05 -2.60
C MET A 601 4.67 23.97 -1.39
N HIS A 602 5.87 24.51 -1.24
CA HIS A 602 6.23 25.49 -0.22
C HIS A 602 6.89 26.72 -0.85
N ASN A 603 6.87 27.84 -0.12
CA ASN A 603 7.58 29.04 -0.55
C ASN A 603 9.09 28.83 -0.40
N GLY A 604 9.84 28.86 -1.49
CA GLY A 604 11.28 28.62 -1.53
C GLY A 604 12.15 29.76 -0.99
N ASP A 605 11.56 30.90 -0.62
CA ASP A 605 12.26 32.00 0.06
C ASP A 605 11.58 32.35 1.40
N PRO A 606 12.07 31.80 2.54
CA PRO A 606 11.50 32.04 3.85
C PRO A 606 11.74 33.49 4.36
N SER A 607 12.53 34.31 3.66
CA SER A 607 12.79 35.70 4.03
C SER A 607 11.75 36.69 3.50
N LEU A 608 10.87 36.26 2.59
CA LEU A 608 9.79 37.08 2.04
C LEU A 608 8.49 36.91 2.86
N PRO A 609 7.75 38.00 3.13
CA PRO A 609 6.46 37.92 3.81
C PRO A 609 5.47 37.04 3.01
N SER A 610 4.63 36.28 3.72
CA SER A 610 3.64 35.33 3.16
C SER A 610 2.63 35.95 2.19
N VAL A 611 2.56 37.28 2.14
CA VAL A 611 1.91 38.05 1.08
C VAL A 611 2.97 38.98 0.47
N PRO A 612 3.47 38.71 -0.75
CA PRO A 612 4.47 39.58 -1.35
C PRO A 612 3.86 40.95 -1.65
N PRO A 613 4.62 42.05 -1.49
CA PRO A 613 4.20 43.35 -2.01
C PRO A 613 3.97 43.25 -3.52
N MET A 614 2.93 43.94 -4.03
CA MET A 614 2.48 43.89 -5.44
C MET A 614 3.65 43.75 -6.43
N GLY A 615 3.73 42.60 -7.10
CA GLY A 615 4.61 42.40 -8.26
C GLY A 615 5.75 41.38 -8.10
N LEU A 616 5.98 40.82 -6.91
CA LEU A 616 6.92 39.70 -6.72
C LEU A 616 6.14 38.38 -6.56
N GLN A 617 6.33 37.44 -7.48
CA GLN A 617 5.80 36.07 -7.36
C GLN A 617 6.77 35.26 -6.48
N PRO A 618 6.30 34.59 -5.41
CA PRO A 618 7.16 33.72 -4.63
C PRO A 618 7.63 32.54 -5.49
N SER A 619 8.88 32.10 -5.31
CA SER A 619 9.38 30.91 -5.99
C SER A 619 8.88 29.67 -5.27
N TRP A 620 7.81 29.07 -5.79
CA TRP A 620 7.26 27.82 -5.23
C TRP A 620 8.13 26.63 -5.60
N GLN A 621 8.48 25.81 -4.60
CA GLN A 621 9.20 24.56 -4.79
C GLN A 621 8.31 23.37 -4.43
N VAL A 622 8.38 22.32 -5.26
CA VAL A 622 7.73 21.04 -4.96
C VAL A 622 8.46 20.41 -3.78
N VAL A 623 7.71 20.06 -2.74
CA VAL A 623 8.23 19.40 -1.54
C VAL A 623 8.10 17.89 -1.68
N GLU A 624 6.88 17.44 -1.99
CA GLU A 624 6.54 16.03 -2.06
C GLU A 624 5.36 15.79 -3.01
N THR A 625 5.33 14.60 -3.62
CA THR A 625 4.11 14.07 -4.22
C THR A 625 3.20 13.60 -3.10
N LEU A 626 1.94 14.04 -3.11
CA LEU A 626 0.98 13.56 -2.13
C LEU A 626 0.74 12.08 -2.30
N GLN A 627 0.74 11.36 -1.19
CA GLN A 627 0.57 9.92 -1.19
C GLN A 627 -0.92 9.57 -1.11
N ASN A 628 -1.29 8.38 -1.59
CA ASN A 628 -2.68 7.91 -1.61
C ASN A 628 -3.34 7.92 -0.22
N HIS A 629 -2.56 7.74 0.85
CA HIS A 629 -3.05 7.73 2.23
C HIS A 629 -3.55 9.10 2.76
N LEU A 630 -3.48 10.15 1.93
CA LEU A 630 -4.09 11.45 2.19
C LEU A 630 -5.44 11.61 1.47
N PHE A 631 -5.83 10.67 0.62
CA PHE A 631 -7.07 10.71 -0.12
C PHE A 631 -8.02 9.68 0.43
N PHE A 632 -9.21 10.14 0.79
CA PHE A 632 -10.20 9.34 1.49
C PHE A 632 -11.47 9.27 0.66
N PRO A 633 -12.11 8.10 0.58
CA PRO A 633 -13.47 8.04 0.08
C PRO A 633 -14.38 8.89 0.98
N PRO A 634 -15.58 9.25 0.52
CA PRO A 634 -16.58 9.86 1.36
C PRO A 634 -16.82 9.03 2.64
N VAL A 635 -16.95 9.73 3.77
CA VAL A 635 -16.95 9.13 5.12
C VAL A 635 -18.07 8.11 5.29
N VAL A 636 -19.25 8.45 4.80
CA VAL A 636 -20.39 7.55 4.64
C VAL A 636 -20.92 7.78 3.24
N PRO A 637 -20.71 6.84 2.29
CA PRO A 637 -21.34 6.92 0.99
C PRO A 637 -22.86 7.02 1.18
N PRO A 638 -23.58 7.95 0.52
CA PRO A 638 -25.03 7.95 0.58
C PRO A 638 -25.55 6.60 0.11
N LYS A 639 -26.67 6.19 0.69
CA LYS A 639 -27.39 5.05 0.17
C LYS A 639 -27.86 5.38 -1.25
N PRO A 640 -27.59 4.52 -2.26
CA PRO A 640 -27.96 4.81 -3.63
C PRO A 640 -29.47 5.02 -3.77
N PRO A 641 -29.94 5.91 -4.67
CA PRO A 641 -31.36 6.07 -4.89
C PRO A 641 -31.98 4.75 -5.39
N GLN A 642 -33.21 4.47 -4.99
CA GLN A 642 -33.94 3.27 -5.35
C GLN A 642 -35.13 3.59 -6.26
N ILE A 643 -35.26 2.87 -7.37
CA ILE A 643 -36.47 2.91 -8.18
C ILE A 643 -37.57 2.12 -7.45
N LEU A 644 -38.63 2.81 -7.04
CA LEU A 644 -39.81 2.19 -6.41
C LEU A 644 -40.86 1.79 -7.45
N SER A 645 -41.01 2.58 -8.51
CA SER A 645 -41.87 2.25 -9.65
C SER A 645 -41.49 3.07 -10.87
N ALA A 646 -41.68 2.50 -12.05
CA ALA A 646 -41.68 3.21 -13.32
C ALA A 646 -43.03 2.95 -14.01
N LYS A 647 -43.73 4.01 -14.41
CA LYS A 647 -45.07 3.90 -15.01
C LYS A 647 -45.17 4.75 -16.27
N PRO A 648 -45.72 4.21 -17.37
CA PRO A 648 -46.01 5.01 -18.54
C PRO A 648 -47.11 6.03 -18.24
N VAL A 649 -46.91 7.27 -18.72
CA VAL A 649 -47.96 8.29 -18.74
C VAL A 649 -48.79 8.09 -20.00
N PHE A 650 -50.11 8.07 -19.84
CA PHE A 650 -51.08 7.91 -20.93
C PHE A 650 -51.96 9.15 -21.05
N ALA A 651 -52.38 9.47 -22.28
CA ALA A 651 -53.43 10.46 -22.48
C ALA A 651 -54.75 9.96 -21.90
N GLU A 652 -55.61 10.89 -21.46
CA GLU A 652 -56.88 10.56 -20.82
C GLU A 652 -57.76 9.67 -21.74
N GLY A 653 -58.03 8.44 -21.31
CA GLY A 653 -58.83 7.45 -22.05
C GLY A 653 -58.03 6.45 -22.91
N GLU A 654 -56.71 6.54 -22.96
CA GLU A 654 -55.83 5.60 -23.68
C GLU A 654 -55.50 4.37 -22.80
N GLN A 655 -55.59 3.15 -23.36
CA GLN A 655 -55.26 1.93 -22.64
C GLN A 655 -53.78 1.56 -22.79
N PRO A 656 -53.16 0.90 -21.79
CA PRO A 656 -51.80 0.43 -21.90
C PRO A 656 -51.63 -0.49 -23.11
N PRO A 657 -50.59 -0.30 -23.94
CA PRO A 657 -50.22 -1.26 -24.95
C PRO A 657 -49.99 -2.63 -24.31
N GLN A 658 -50.66 -3.67 -24.78
CA GLN A 658 -50.21 -5.03 -24.50
C GLN A 658 -49.14 -5.40 -25.52
N LEU A 659 -47.88 -5.45 -25.08
CA LEU A 659 -46.80 -5.90 -25.93
C LEU A 659 -46.82 -7.44 -26.07
N PRO A 660 -46.33 -8.00 -27.18
CA PRO A 660 -46.41 -9.44 -27.46
C PRO A 660 -45.74 -10.33 -26.40
N PHE A 661 -44.89 -9.77 -25.54
CA PHE A 661 -44.11 -10.43 -24.50
C PHE A 661 -44.62 -10.17 -23.07
N ASP A 662 -45.68 -9.37 -22.87
CA ASP A 662 -46.30 -9.09 -21.56
C ASP A 662 -47.11 -10.29 -20.99
N VAL A 663 -46.77 -11.52 -21.37
CA VAL A 663 -47.61 -12.70 -21.10
C VAL A 663 -47.56 -13.16 -19.64
N THR A 664 -46.64 -12.61 -18.83
CA THR A 664 -46.45 -13.00 -17.41
C THR A 664 -46.04 -11.89 -16.44
N SER A 665 -45.71 -10.67 -16.88
CA SER A 665 -45.30 -9.58 -15.98
C SER A 665 -46.52 -8.72 -15.56
N THR A 666 -46.67 -8.48 -14.26
CA THR A 666 -47.69 -7.57 -13.71
C THR A 666 -47.35 -6.08 -13.89
N LEU A 667 -46.36 -5.75 -14.72
CA LEU A 667 -45.83 -4.40 -14.90
C LEU A 667 -45.97 -3.98 -16.37
N PRO A 668 -46.59 -2.83 -16.67
CA PRO A 668 -46.78 -2.36 -18.03
C PRO A 668 -45.45 -1.94 -18.66
N SER A 669 -45.18 -2.42 -19.87
CA SER A 669 -44.03 -1.99 -20.68
C SER A 669 -44.17 -0.52 -21.10
N ILE A 670 -43.08 0.25 -21.05
CA ILE A 670 -43.02 1.66 -21.48
C ILE A 670 -42.42 1.71 -22.88
N ARG A 671 -43.06 2.42 -23.82
CA ARG A 671 -42.51 2.55 -25.18
C ARG A 671 -41.36 3.54 -25.22
N GLU A 672 -40.40 3.29 -26.09
CA GLU A 672 -39.44 4.32 -26.54
C GLU A 672 -40.17 5.62 -26.93
N GLY A 673 -39.62 6.77 -26.51
CA GLY A 673 -40.21 8.09 -26.75
C GLY A 673 -41.45 8.40 -25.91
N GLN A 674 -41.94 7.47 -25.08
CA GLN A 674 -43.08 7.70 -24.21
C GLN A 674 -42.66 8.42 -22.93
N THR A 675 -43.48 9.37 -22.49
CA THR A 675 -43.36 9.95 -21.15
C THR A 675 -43.68 8.90 -20.09
N CYS A 676 -42.86 8.84 -19.05
CA CYS A 676 -43.10 8.00 -17.89
C CYS A 676 -42.83 8.77 -16.59
N GLU A 677 -43.53 8.34 -15.55
CA GLU A 677 -43.29 8.74 -14.17
C GLU A 677 -42.39 7.70 -13.51
N ILE A 678 -41.24 8.14 -13.03
CA ILE A 678 -40.34 7.32 -12.23
C ILE A 678 -40.40 7.82 -10.80
N THR A 679 -40.80 6.92 -9.91
CA THR A 679 -40.82 7.21 -8.49
C THR A 679 -39.56 6.68 -7.84
N LEU A 680 -38.77 7.59 -7.29
CA LEU A 680 -37.50 7.31 -6.63
C LEU A 680 -37.64 7.45 -5.13
N ARG A 681 -36.83 6.67 -4.41
CA ARG A 681 -36.49 6.91 -3.02
C ARG A 681 -35.04 7.35 -2.96
N ALA A 682 -34.78 8.54 -2.44
CA ALA A 682 -33.44 8.99 -2.11
C ALA A 682 -33.28 9.10 -0.59
N PHE A 683 -32.04 9.12 -0.14
CA PHE A 683 -31.67 9.06 1.27
C PHE A 683 -30.88 10.30 1.65
N GLY A 684 -31.05 10.80 2.88
CA GLY A 684 -30.42 12.04 3.37
C GLY A 684 -31.37 13.24 3.43
N LYS A 685 -30.80 14.45 3.42
CA LYS A 685 -31.55 15.72 3.48
C LYS A 685 -32.04 16.11 2.08
N VAL A 686 -33.28 16.61 2.00
CA VAL A 686 -33.82 17.22 0.77
C VAL A 686 -33.27 18.65 0.66
N ASN A 687 -32.41 18.90 -0.33
CA ASN A 687 -31.90 20.23 -0.70
C ASN A 687 -31.62 20.31 -2.21
N GLU A 688 -31.33 21.51 -2.73
CA GLU A 688 -31.00 21.73 -4.15
C GLU A 688 -29.79 20.90 -4.59
N GLU A 689 -28.73 20.85 -3.78
CA GLU A 689 -27.50 20.08 -4.08
C GLU A 689 -27.76 18.59 -4.32
N MET A 690 -28.75 18.00 -3.65
CA MET A 690 -29.15 16.60 -3.88
C MET A 690 -29.78 16.43 -5.26
N PHE A 691 -30.69 17.31 -5.68
CA PHE A 691 -31.29 17.20 -7.01
C PHE A 691 -30.28 17.53 -8.12
N GLU A 692 -29.37 18.47 -7.89
CA GLU A 692 -28.27 18.80 -8.81
C GLU A 692 -27.30 17.65 -9.05
N SER A 693 -27.16 16.76 -8.07
CA SER A 693 -26.23 15.62 -8.14
C SER A 693 -26.90 14.27 -8.39
N LEU A 694 -28.20 14.27 -8.72
CA LEU A 694 -28.96 13.09 -9.11
C LEU A 694 -28.94 12.92 -10.64
N SER A 695 -28.49 11.76 -11.12
CA SER A 695 -28.62 11.38 -12.52
C SER A 695 -29.53 10.15 -12.69
N LEU A 696 -30.19 10.09 -13.84
CA LEU A 696 -31.10 9.00 -14.24
C LEU A 696 -30.76 8.58 -15.65
N THR A 697 -30.53 7.29 -15.84
CA THR A 697 -30.06 6.74 -17.11
C THR A 697 -30.77 5.44 -17.41
N ILE A 698 -30.72 5.01 -18.68
CA ILE A 698 -31.20 3.71 -19.14
C ILE A 698 -30.14 3.08 -20.06
N ASP A 699 -29.56 1.95 -19.64
CA ASP A 699 -28.41 1.31 -20.30
C ASP A 699 -27.30 2.31 -20.67
N GLY A 700 -26.99 3.23 -19.76
CA GLY A 700 -25.97 4.25 -19.95
C GLY A 700 -26.42 5.51 -20.69
N ILE A 701 -27.62 5.53 -21.28
CA ILE A 701 -28.17 6.73 -21.94
C ILE A 701 -28.89 7.60 -20.91
N PRO A 702 -28.49 8.86 -20.70
CA PRO A 702 -29.16 9.75 -19.77
C PRO A 702 -30.61 10.03 -20.16
N MET A 703 -31.44 10.15 -19.14
CA MET A 703 -32.85 10.50 -19.26
C MET A 703 -33.03 11.93 -18.77
N ALA A 704 -33.57 12.80 -19.62
CA ALA A 704 -34.04 14.10 -19.16
C ALA A 704 -35.24 13.89 -18.23
N TRP A 705 -35.21 14.57 -17.08
CA TRP A 705 -36.28 14.53 -16.09
C TRP A 705 -36.53 15.93 -15.54
N ASP A 706 -37.80 16.23 -15.24
CA ASP A 706 -38.18 17.51 -14.67
C ASP A 706 -38.04 17.47 -13.14
N THR A 707 -37.45 18.52 -12.57
CA THR A 707 -37.40 18.70 -11.11
C THR A 707 -38.84 18.73 -10.57
N PRO A 708 -39.14 18.00 -9.47
CA PRO A 708 -40.47 18.04 -8.87
C PRO A 708 -40.87 19.47 -8.52
N ASP A 709 -42.11 19.87 -8.80
CA ASP A 709 -42.62 21.20 -8.42
C ASP A 709 -42.55 21.39 -6.89
N ASP A 710 -42.00 22.52 -6.44
CA ASP A 710 -41.76 22.84 -5.04
C ASP A 710 -43.00 22.55 -4.15
N GLY A 711 -42.86 21.58 -3.25
CA GLY A 711 -43.74 21.39 -2.10
C GLY A 711 -44.91 20.41 -2.24
N MET A 712 -45.12 19.73 -3.38
CA MET A 712 -46.20 18.72 -3.51
C MET A 712 -45.76 17.27 -3.76
N ASP A 713 -44.57 17.01 -4.30
CA ASP A 713 -44.19 15.65 -4.75
C ASP A 713 -43.06 14.97 -3.96
N VAL A 714 -42.49 15.65 -2.95
CA VAL A 714 -41.47 15.06 -2.06
C VAL A 714 -42.10 14.68 -0.72
N VAL A 715 -42.20 13.37 -0.47
CA VAL A 715 -42.85 12.81 0.72
C VAL A 715 -41.82 12.04 1.55
N PRO A 716 -41.75 12.21 2.89
CA PRO A 716 -40.93 11.36 3.73
C PRO A 716 -41.26 9.87 3.52
N ASP A 717 -40.23 9.03 3.43
CA ASP A 717 -40.36 7.59 3.20
C ASP A 717 -39.30 6.85 4.03
N ALA A 718 -39.50 5.56 4.36
CA ALA A 718 -38.69 4.82 5.33
C ALA A 718 -37.16 5.03 5.19
N GLY A 719 -36.58 5.89 6.05
CA GLY A 719 -35.15 6.21 6.07
C GLY A 719 -34.69 7.31 5.10
N GLY A 720 -35.60 8.00 4.41
CA GLY A 720 -35.31 9.05 3.43
C GLY A 720 -36.57 9.77 2.95
N PHE A 721 -36.63 10.04 1.65
CA PHE A 721 -37.77 10.69 1.02
C PHE A 721 -38.01 10.10 -0.36
N LYS A 722 -39.27 10.15 -0.77
CA LYS A 722 -39.78 9.64 -2.02
C LYS A 722 -40.25 10.81 -2.87
N PHE A 723 -39.89 10.80 -4.14
CA PHE A 723 -40.35 11.77 -5.11
C PHE A 723 -40.59 11.11 -6.46
N THR A 724 -41.45 11.72 -7.26
CA THR A 724 -41.72 11.26 -8.63
C THR A 724 -41.17 12.29 -9.59
N VAL A 725 -40.43 11.81 -10.58
CA VAL A 725 -39.96 12.63 -11.69
C VAL A 725 -40.67 12.21 -12.96
N THR A 726 -40.98 13.20 -13.79
CA THR A 726 -41.49 12.95 -15.14
C THR A 726 -40.31 12.96 -16.09
N CYS A 727 -40.20 11.93 -16.93
CA CYS A 727 -39.12 11.77 -17.88
C CYS A 727 -39.64 11.21 -19.20
N VAL A 728 -38.88 11.35 -20.28
CA VAL A 728 -39.19 10.78 -21.59
C VAL A 728 -38.17 9.71 -21.91
N LEU A 729 -38.63 8.48 -22.19
CA LEU A 729 -37.70 7.42 -22.59
C LEU A 729 -37.03 7.75 -23.93
N PRO A 730 -35.69 7.63 -24.04
CA PRO A 730 -35.01 7.78 -25.32
C PRO A 730 -35.47 6.72 -26.35
N THR A 731 -35.29 7.01 -27.64
CA THR A 731 -35.59 6.07 -28.74
C THR A 731 -34.36 5.27 -29.16
N GLY A 732 -34.55 4.06 -29.69
CA GLY A 732 -33.49 3.15 -30.13
C GLY A 732 -32.94 2.22 -29.04
N LEU A 733 -33.61 2.15 -27.90
CA LEU A 733 -33.28 1.35 -26.73
C LEU A 733 -34.23 0.16 -26.68
N GLY A 734 -33.72 -1.05 -26.91
CA GLY A 734 -34.50 -2.28 -26.82
C GLY A 734 -35.00 -2.57 -25.39
N GLU A 735 -34.61 -3.71 -24.84
CA GLU A 735 -34.77 -3.95 -23.41
C GLU A 735 -33.61 -3.27 -22.68
N GLY A 736 -33.90 -2.44 -21.68
CA GLY A 736 -32.87 -1.72 -20.93
C GLY A 736 -33.21 -1.46 -19.48
N ARG A 737 -32.18 -1.14 -18.70
CA ARG A 737 -32.24 -0.97 -17.26
C ARG A 737 -32.07 0.48 -16.86
N ILE A 738 -33.04 0.99 -16.08
CA ILE A 738 -32.94 2.32 -15.50
C ILE A 738 -32.03 2.30 -14.26
N VAL A 739 -31.07 3.22 -14.18
CA VAL A 739 -30.13 3.36 -13.06
C VAL A 739 -30.16 4.81 -12.55
N PRO A 740 -30.52 5.05 -11.28
CA PRO A 740 -30.32 6.34 -10.64
C PRO A 740 -28.97 6.40 -9.92
N ARG A 741 -28.27 7.54 -9.96
CA ARG A 741 -27.03 7.77 -9.20
C ARG A 741 -27.07 9.09 -8.46
N GLN A 742 -26.41 9.14 -7.32
CA GLN A 742 -26.24 10.32 -6.50
C GLN A 742 -24.74 10.55 -6.28
N SER A 743 -24.25 11.78 -6.42
CA SER A 743 -22.89 12.15 -5.97
C SER A 743 -22.67 11.72 -4.51
N ILE A 744 -21.46 11.25 -4.22
CA ILE A 744 -21.12 10.58 -2.96
C ILE A 744 -20.55 11.59 -1.94
N VAL A 745 -20.31 12.86 -2.31
CA VAL A 745 -19.55 13.86 -1.51
C VAL A 745 -20.36 14.57 -0.40
N THR A 746 -21.67 14.39 -0.31
CA THR A 746 -22.60 15.30 0.42
C THR A 746 -22.55 15.26 1.97
N GLY A 747 -21.54 14.66 2.59
CA GLY A 747 -21.45 14.50 4.06
C GLY A 747 -20.40 15.39 4.75
N GLU A 748 -20.80 16.06 5.84
CA GLU A 748 -19.88 16.80 6.74
C GLU A 748 -18.79 15.84 7.30
N PRO A 749 -17.49 16.18 7.16
CA PRO A 749 -16.43 15.44 7.83
C PRO A 749 -16.43 15.84 9.30
N TYR A 750 -16.45 14.88 10.22
CA TYR A 750 -15.86 15.19 11.52
C TYR A 750 -14.63 14.36 11.77
N PHE A 751 -14.71 13.05 11.76
CA PHE A 751 -13.55 12.15 11.64
C PHE A 751 -14.05 10.94 10.87
N ILE A 752 -13.19 10.15 10.22
CA ILE A 752 -13.61 8.84 9.71
C ILE A 752 -14.40 8.18 10.84
N ASP A 753 -15.66 7.83 10.60
CA ASP A 753 -16.51 7.36 11.67
C ASP A 753 -16.16 5.91 12.01
N VAL A 754 -14.98 5.73 12.60
CA VAL A 754 -14.49 4.46 13.11
C VAL A 754 -15.43 3.97 14.22
N LEU A 755 -16.17 4.86 14.87
CA LEU A 755 -17.23 4.49 15.81
C LEU A 755 -18.39 3.77 15.11
N ASN A 756 -18.62 4.03 13.84
CA ASN A 756 -19.61 3.36 13.01
C ASN A 756 -19.06 2.16 12.22
N LYS A 757 -17.76 2.03 11.93
CA LYS A 757 -17.21 0.86 11.17
C LYS A 757 -17.44 -0.55 11.75
N GLY A 758 -17.98 -1.48 10.96
CA GLY A 758 -18.38 -2.83 11.40
C GLY A 758 -19.88 -2.95 11.70
N LEU A 759 -20.30 -4.12 12.18
CA LEU A 759 -21.69 -4.47 12.44
C LEU A 759 -21.97 -4.45 13.94
N VAL A 760 -23.16 -4.04 14.38
CA VAL A 760 -23.62 -4.36 15.74
C VAL A 760 -24.18 -5.77 15.73
N ALA A 761 -23.59 -6.63 16.54
CA ALA A 761 -24.03 -7.99 16.75
C ALA A 761 -24.80 -8.08 18.07
N TYR A 762 -26.02 -8.62 17.98
CA TYR A 762 -26.82 -9.09 19.10
C TYR A 762 -26.60 -10.58 19.26
N LEU A 763 -26.07 -10.98 20.40
CA LEU A 763 -25.82 -12.38 20.70
C LEU A 763 -26.92 -12.89 21.63
N TYR A 764 -27.55 -13.97 21.19
CA TYR A 764 -28.65 -14.62 21.87
C TYR A 764 -28.21 -16.01 22.32
N ASP A 765 -28.54 -16.32 23.56
CA ASP A 765 -28.52 -17.70 24.03
C ASP A 765 -29.85 -18.36 23.67
N LEU A 766 -29.80 -19.62 23.26
CA LEU A 766 -30.97 -20.38 22.85
C LEU A 766 -31.32 -21.41 23.95
N PRO A 767 -32.37 -21.17 24.77
CA PRO A 767 -32.61 -21.91 26.02
C PRO A 767 -33.09 -23.36 25.84
N ASN A 768 -33.18 -23.87 24.60
CA ASN A 768 -33.67 -25.20 24.27
C ASN A 768 -32.69 -25.96 23.35
N PRO A 769 -31.54 -26.44 23.89
CA PRO A 769 -30.55 -27.17 23.10
C PRO A 769 -31.18 -28.38 22.39
N GLY A 770 -31.03 -28.45 21.07
CA GLY A 770 -31.59 -29.52 20.24
C GLY A 770 -33.07 -29.33 19.84
N GLY A 771 -33.72 -28.24 20.26
CA GLY A 771 -35.12 -27.95 19.95
C GLY A 771 -35.36 -27.06 18.72
N TYR A 772 -34.30 -26.51 18.13
CA TYR A 772 -34.39 -25.60 16.98
C TYR A 772 -34.13 -26.38 15.69
N THR A 773 -35.15 -26.46 14.83
CA THR A 773 -35.02 -27.05 13.49
C THR A 773 -34.90 -25.99 12.39
N LYS A 774 -35.03 -24.71 12.77
CA LYS A 774 -34.95 -23.54 11.89
C LYS A 774 -34.57 -22.30 12.70
N MET A 775 -34.16 -21.24 11.99
CA MET A 775 -33.82 -19.93 12.54
C MET A 775 -34.91 -19.46 13.52
N PRO A 776 -34.56 -19.18 14.79
CA PRO A 776 -35.51 -18.66 15.76
C PRO A 776 -35.83 -17.19 15.48
N ASP A 777 -37.04 -16.77 15.84
CA ASP A 777 -37.40 -15.35 15.85
C ASP A 777 -36.60 -14.66 16.96
N PRO A 778 -35.75 -13.65 16.65
CA PRO A 778 -34.96 -12.97 17.66
C PRO A 778 -35.79 -12.03 18.53
N GLU A 779 -36.97 -11.58 18.12
CA GLU A 779 -37.79 -10.61 18.86
C GLU A 779 -38.07 -11.04 20.31
N PRO A 780 -38.51 -12.28 20.60
CA PRO A 780 -38.73 -12.76 21.96
C PRO A 780 -37.46 -13.19 22.71
N LEU A 781 -36.28 -13.20 22.07
CA LEU A 781 -35.05 -13.72 22.69
C LEU A 781 -34.36 -12.69 23.59
N ASN A 782 -33.78 -13.18 24.68
CA ASN A 782 -32.94 -12.37 25.56
C ASN A 782 -31.56 -12.17 24.93
N CYS A 783 -31.17 -10.92 24.72
CA CYS A 783 -29.82 -10.56 24.33
C CYS A 783 -28.89 -10.58 25.56
N PHE A 784 -27.89 -11.45 25.56
CA PHE A 784 -26.93 -11.48 26.68
C PHE A 784 -25.73 -10.55 26.43
N GLN A 785 -25.41 -10.27 25.17
CA GLN A 785 -24.32 -9.36 24.81
C GLN A 785 -24.62 -8.62 23.51
N VAL A 786 -24.38 -7.30 23.54
CA VAL A 786 -24.34 -6.45 22.36
C VAL A 786 -22.90 -6.01 22.16
N ARG A 787 -22.34 -6.22 20.97
CA ARG A 787 -20.98 -5.78 20.66
C ARG A 787 -20.82 -5.41 19.20
N LYS A 788 -19.79 -4.63 18.92
CA LYS A 788 -19.36 -4.32 17.56
C LYS A 788 -18.50 -5.45 17.02
N MET A 789 -18.78 -5.92 15.82
CA MET A 789 -18.05 -6.98 15.14
C MET A 789 -17.60 -6.50 13.76
N PRO A 790 -16.31 -6.62 13.42
CA PRO A 790 -15.79 -5.97 12.23
C PRO A 790 -16.11 -6.71 10.92
N TRP A 791 -16.53 -7.97 10.98
CA TRP A 791 -16.76 -8.84 9.80
C TRP A 791 -17.59 -10.07 10.17
N VAL A 792 -17.92 -10.90 9.17
CA VAL A 792 -18.55 -12.22 9.35
C VAL A 792 -17.64 -13.31 8.76
N ASN A 793 -16.61 -13.67 9.52
CA ASN A 793 -15.61 -14.67 9.14
C ASN A 793 -15.22 -15.50 10.38
N TYR A 794 -16.09 -16.43 10.77
CA TYR A 794 -15.92 -17.28 11.92
C TYR A 794 -15.75 -18.72 11.48
N GLU A 795 -14.53 -19.23 11.54
CA GLU A 795 -14.20 -20.64 11.22
C GLU A 795 -14.56 -21.61 12.36
N ASN A 796 -14.86 -21.09 13.56
CA ASN A 796 -15.32 -21.81 14.76
C ASN A 796 -15.76 -20.83 15.87
N ALA A 797 -16.43 -21.34 16.93
CA ALA A 797 -16.96 -20.57 18.06
C ALA A 797 -15.88 -19.84 18.84
N ASN A 798 -14.66 -20.40 18.91
CA ASN A 798 -13.60 -19.76 19.70
C ASN A 798 -13.25 -18.37 19.15
N GLN A 799 -13.47 -18.13 17.85
CA GLN A 799 -13.30 -16.82 17.23
C GLN A 799 -14.41 -15.82 17.60
N LEU A 800 -15.53 -16.30 18.13
CA LEU A 800 -16.59 -15.47 18.69
C LEU A 800 -16.29 -15.05 20.13
N ASP A 801 -15.28 -15.58 20.82
CA ASP A 801 -14.92 -15.18 22.19
C ASP A 801 -16.16 -15.11 23.12
N LEU A 802 -16.95 -16.18 23.11
CA LEU A 802 -18.16 -16.27 23.92
C LEU A 802 -17.78 -16.55 25.38
N PRO A 803 -18.45 -15.94 26.37
CA PRO A 803 -18.10 -16.10 27.79
C PRO A 803 -18.43 -17.48 28.37
N PHE A 804 -18.82 -18.45 27.53
CA PHE A 804 -19.21 -19.80 27.88
C PHE A 804 -18.97 -20.75 26.68
N PRO A 805 -18.85 -22.07 26.92
CA PRO A 805 -18.91 -23.07 25.84
C PRO A 805 -20.31 -23.05 25.25
N ALA A 806 -20.49 -22.38 24.11
CA ALA A 806 -21.80 -22.22 23.49
C ALA A 806 -22.08 -23.41 22.56
N GLU A 807 -22.96 -24.32 22.98
CA GLU A 807 -23.46 -25.40 22.12
C GLU A 807 -24.76 -25.02 21.40
N THR A 808 -25.42 -23.91 21.75
CA THR A 808 -26.66 -23.47 21.09
C THR A 808 -26.81 -21.96 21.24
N PHE A 809 -26.74 -21.21 20.14
CA PHE A 809 -26.81 -19.74 20.18
C PHE A 809 -27.33 -19.17 18.85
N ALA A 810 -27.69 -17.89 18.85
CA ALA A 810 -27.97 -17.15 17.63
C ALA A 810 -27.28 -15.80 17.65
N ILE A 811 -26.96 -15.29 16.46
CA ILE A 811 -26.38 -13.96 16.28
C ILE A 811 -27.21 -13.21 15.24
N GLU A 812 -27.57 -11.97 15.56
CA GLU A 812 -28.14 -11.02 14.60
C GLU A 812 -27.15 -9.88 14.42
N TRP A 813 -26.57 -9.78 13.22
CA TRP A 813 -25.78 -8.63 12.81
C TRP A 813 -26.66 -7.61 12.11
N LEU A 814 -26.50 -6.35 12.50
CA LEU A 814 -27.10 -5.18 11.88
C LEU A 814 -26.01 -4.20 11.49
N GLY A 815 -26.25 -3.42 10.45
CA GLY A 815 -25.36 -2.35 10.01
C GLY A 815 -25.59 -2.07 8.53
N ALA A 816 -24.51 -1.87 7.81
CA ALA A 816 -24.50 -1.60 6.40
C ALA A 816 -23.27 -2.20 5.71
N LEU A 817 -23.43 -2.43 4.41
CA LEU A 817 -22.45 -2.99 3.49
C LEU A 817 -22.04 -1.92 2.48
N ILE A 818 -20.73 -1.70 2.33
CA ILE A 818 -20.14 -0.75 1.40
C ILE A 818 -19.76 -1.50 0.12
N ILE A 819 -20.35 -1.06 -0.99
CA ILE A 819 -20.00 -1.49 -2.35
C ILE A 819 -19.07 -0.46 -2.95
N GLU A 820 -17.92 -0.93 -3.42
CA GLU A 820 -16.83 -0.07 -3.90
C GLU A 820 -16.71 -0.05 -5.42
N THR A 821 -17.39 -0.98 -6.10
CA THR A 821 -17.30 -1.17 -7.55
C THR A 821 -18.65 -1.59 -8.03
N GLU A 822 -19.12 -0.96 -9.09
CA GLU A 822 -20.38 -1.34 -9.72
C GLU A 822 -20.33 -2.75 -10.29
N GLY A 823 -21.41 -3.51 -10.16
CA GLY A 823 -21.54 -4.79 -10.85
C GLY A 823 -22.59 -5.71 -10.25
N ASP A 824 -22.67 -6.93 -10.78
CA ASP A 824 -23.48 -8.00 -10.20
C ASP A 824 -22.69 -8.69 -9.08
N TYR A 825 -23.28 -8.76 -7.90
CA TYR A 825 -22.75 -9.43 -6.73
C TYR A 825 -23.56 -10.69 -6.42
N ARG A 826 -22.89 -11.72 -5.91
CA ARG A 826 -23.54 -12.95 -5.45
C ARG A 826 -22.97 -13.38 -4.12
N PHE A 827 -23.82 -13.38 -3.09
CA PHE A 827 -23.45 -13.76 -1.73
C PHE A 827 -23.40 -15.27 -1.58
N THR A 828 -22.38 -15.76 -0.87
CA THR A 828 -22.23 -17.16 -0.47
C THR A 828 -21.86 -17.21 1.01
N CYS A 829 -22.59 -18.02 1.78
CA CYS A 829 -22.29 -18.25 3.18
C CYS A 829 -21.96 -19.73 3.40
N ARG A 830 -20.84 -20.01 4.07
CA ARG A 830 -20.55 -21.32 4.63
C ARG A 830 -20.98 -21.34 6.08
N SER A 831 -21.95 -22.17 6.42
CA SER A 831 -22.46 -22.23 7.78
C SER A 831 -22.84 -23.63 8.26
N ASP A 832 -22.78 -23.78 9.57
CA ASP A 832 -23.31 -24.85 10.42
C ASP A 832 -23.78 -24.10 11.66
N ASP A 833 -25.07 -23.96 11.97
CA ASP A 833 -26.27 -24.32 11.19
C ASP A 833 -26.73 -23.19 10.24
N GLY A 834 -27.96 -22.69 10.41
CA GLY A 834 -28.69 -21.94 9.38
C GLY A 834 -28.43 -20.45 9.40
N ILE A 835 -28.67 -19.82 8.24
CA ILE A 835 -28.41 -18.40 7.99
C ILE A 835 -29.57 -17.70 7.25
N LEU A 836 -29.63 -16.39 7.42
CA LEU A 836 -30.44 -15.49 6.59
C LEU A 836 -29.65 -14.20 6.39
N VAL A 837 -29.61 -13.69 5.16
CA VAL A 837 -28.92 -12.43 4.82
C VAL A 837 -29.86 -11.54 4.05
N TRP A 838 -29.95 -10.28 4.48
CA TRP A 838 -30.72 -9.23 3.84
C TRP A 838 -29.84 -8.07 3.43
N LEU A 839 -30.16 -7.53 2.26
CA LEU A 839 -29.65 -6.27 1.77
C LEU A 839 -30.84 -5.37 1.44
N ASP A 840 -30.92 -4.19 2.05
CA ASP A 840 -32.06 -3.26 1.91
C ASP A 840 -33.42 -3.94 2.11
N ASP A 841 -33.50 -4.74 3.17
CA ASP A 841 -34.69 -5.52 3.58
C ASP A 841 -35.10 -6.65 2.60
N ASN A 842 -34.37 -6.83 1.49
CA ASN A 842 -34.55 -7.97 0.58
C ASN A 842 -33.66 -9.13 1.00
N ILE A 843 -34.23 -10.35 1.08
CA ILE A 843 -33.46 -11.57 1.33
C ILE A 843 -32.59 -11.84 0.10
N VAL A 844 -31.27 -11.81 0.27
CA VAL A 844 -30.30 -12.14 -0.79
C VAL A 844 -29.77 -13.57 -0.66
N LEU A 845 -29.88 -14.17 0.53
CA LEU A 845 -29.45 -15.53 0.79
C LEU A 845 -30.23 -16.11 1.98
N ALA A 846 -30.78 -17.32 1.80
CA ALA A 846 -31.57 -18.01 2.82
C ALA A 846 -31.25 -19.51 2.85
N ASP A 847 -30.92 -20.00 4.03
CA ASP A 847 -30.74 -21.41 4.38
C ASP A 847 -31.06 -21.57 5.87
N ASP A 848 -32.34 -21.42 6.22
CA ASP A 848 -32.77 -21.17 7.60
C ASP A 848 -33.01 -22.45 8.41
N ASN A 849 -32.76 -23.64 7.85
CA ASN A 849 -32.98 -24.93 8.50
C ASN A 849 -31.73 -25.46 9.23
N LEU A 850 -31.91 -26.49 10.06
CA LEU A 850 -30.80 -27.26 10.63
C LEU A 850 -30.03 -28.02 9.55
N HIS A 851 -28.70 -28.01 9.61
CA HIS A 851 -27.82 -28.75 8.70
C HIS A 851 -26.36 -28.73 9.17
N TYR A 852 -25.63 -29.82 8.89
CA TYR A 852 -24.17 -29.79 8.94
C TYR A 852 -23.57 -28.72 8.01
N GLN A 853 -22.30 -28.39 8.26
CA GLN A 853 -21.50 -27.47 7.46
C GLN A 853 -21.72 -27.64 5.96
N ARG A 854 -22.24 -26.59 5.33
CA ARG A 854 -22.36 -26.49 3.87
C ARG A 854 -22.28 -25.05 3.40
N GLU A 855 -22.16 -24.88 2.09
CA GLU A 855 -22.25 -23.56 1.44
C GLU A 855 -23.63 -23.37 0.82
N LYS A 856 -24.22 -22.21 1.10
CA LYS A 856 -25.37 -21.69 0.35
C LYS A 856 -24.94 -20.50 -0.47
N THR A 857 -25.38 -20.45 -1.72
CA THR A 857 -25.18 -19.31 -2.63
C THR A 857 -26.53 -18.72 -2.99
N GLY A 858 -26.63 -17.38 -2.96
CA GLY A 858 -27.81 -16.62 -3.38
C GLY A 858 -27.84 -16.37 -4.89
N ASP A 859 -28.84 -15.60 -5.32
CA ASP A 859 -28.93 -15.11 -6.70
C ASP A 859 -28.01 -13.91 -6.93
N TRP A 860 -27.79 -13.55 -8.20
CA TRP A 860 -27.06 -12.34 -8.57
C TRP A 860 -27.90 -11.10 -8.26
N VAL A 861 -27.30 -10.12 -7.61
CA VAL A 861 -27.90 -8.82 -7.29
C VAL A 861 -26.96 -7.74 -7.80
N HIS A 862 -27.46 -6.87 -8.66
CA HIS A 862 -26.66 -5.77 -9.17
C HIS A 862 -26.63 -4.59 -8.21
N LEU A 863 -25.43 -4.11 -7.91
CA LEU A 863 -25.17 -3.05 -6.94
C LEU A 863 -24.26 -1.98 -7.55
N VAL A 864 -24.65 -0.72 -7.37
CA VAL A 864 -23.80 0.45 -7.66
C VAL A 864 -22.97 0.81 -6.42
N PRO A 865 -21.87 1.58 -6.55
CA PRO A 865 -21.10 2.03 -5.41
C PRO A 865 -21.96 2.82 -4.41
N GLY A 866 -21.79 2.53 -3.12
CA GLY A 866 -22.62 3.12 -2.08
C GLY A 866 -22.76 2.23 -0.84
N THR A 867 -23.59 2.69 0.10
CA THR A 867 -23.86 2.00 1.35
C THR A 867 -25.26 1.37 1.33
N TYR A 868 -25.36 0.10 1.69
CA TYR A 868 -26.61 -0.67 1.68
C TYR A 868 -26.92 -1.22 3.06
N LYS A 869 -28.17 -1.14 3.51
CA LYS A 869 -28.57 -1.68 4.81
C LYS A 869 -28.30 -3.18 4.83
N PHE A 870 -27.56 -3.64 5.83
CA PHE A 870 -27.16 -5.02 5.98
C PHE A 870 -27.78 -5.60 7.24
N ARG A 871 -28.40 -6.79 7.09
CA ARG A 871 -28.81 -7.62 8.22
C ARG A 871 -28.40 -9.05 7.92
N MET A 872 -27.91 -9.74 8.94
CA MET A 872 -27.67 -11.16 8.86
C MET A 872 -28.08 -11.83 10.16
N GLN A 873 -28.65 -13.03 10.04
CA GLN A 873 -28.91 -13.91 11.16
C GLN A 873 -28.19 -15.23 10.96
N PHE A 874 -27.68 -15.77 12.05
CA PHE A 874 -27.05 -17.08 12.14
C PHE A 874 -27.56 -17.77 13.39
N PHE A 875 -27.83 -19.07 13.32
CA PHE A 875 -28.02 -19.88 14.52
C PHE A 875 -27.16 -21.13 14.47
N GLU A 876 -26.76 -21.57 15.65
CA GLU A 876 -26.00 -22.77 15.89
C GLU A 876 -26.81 -23.67 16.83
N ASN A 877 -26.92 -24.95 16.48
CA ASN A 877 -27.61 -25.97 17.28
C ASN A 877 -26.80 -27.27 17.35
N ASN A 878 -25.61 -27.13 17.95
CA ASN A 878 -24.73 -28.12 18.56
C ASN A 878 -23.59 -28.66 17.68
N VAL A 879 -22.49 -28.97 18.36
CA VAL A 879 -21.29 -29.73 17.94
C VAL A 879 -20.31 -28.96 17.05
N HIS A 880 -20.73 -28.41 15.91
CA HIS A 880 -19.85 -27.81 14.92
C HIS A 880 -20.42 -26.50 14.42
N GLU A 881 -19.71 -25.40 14.67
CA GLU A 881 -20.16 -24.08 14.27
C GLU A 881 -19.21 -23.41 13.29
N VAL A 882 -19.76 -22.85 12.23
CA VAL A 882 -19.00 -22.03 11.28
C VAL A 882 -19.93 -21.01 10.65
N CYS A 883 -19.43 -19.81 10.36
CA CYS A 883 -20.19 -18.76 9.70
C CYS A 883 -19.22 -17.83 8.96
N VAL A 884 -19.05 -18.10 7.66
CA VAL A 884 -18.15 -17.33 6.79
C VAL A 884 -18.95 -16.78 5.61
N LEU A 885 -19.08 -15.45 5.55
CA LEU A 885 -19.76 -14.74 4.47
C LEU A 885 -18.77 -14.28 3.41
N SER A 886 -19.08 -14.57 2.16
CA SER A 886 -18.27 -14.26 0.98
C SER A 886 -19.15 -13.73 -0.16
N TRP A 887 -18.53 -13.08 -1.15
CA TRP A 887 -19.19 -12.76 -2.41
C TRP A 887 -18.30 -13.12 -3.60
N ASP A 888 -18.96 -13.36 -4.74
CA ASP A 888 -18.38 -13.19 -6.08
C ASP A 888 -18.92 -11.90 -6.67
N ALA A 889 -18.16 -11.24 -7.55
CA ALA A 889 -18.70 -10.10 -8.30
C ALA A 889 -18.25 -10.12 -9.76
N ARG A 890 -19.04 -9.51 -10.63
CA ARG A 890 -18.69 -9.28 -12.04
C ARG A 890 -19.09 -7.88 -12.44
N THR A 891 -18.21 -7.18 -13.16
CA THR A 891 -18.54 -5.90 -13.79
C THR A 891 -19.13 -6.18 -15.16
N ASP A 892 -20.20 -5.47 -15.52
CA ASP A 892 -20.76 -5.58 -16.86
C ASP A 892 -19.73 -5.09 -17.88
N LYS A 893 -19.54 -5.86 -18.94
CA LYS A 893 -18.88 -5.37 -20.16
C LYS A 893 -19.66 -5.74 -21.40
N GLN A 894 -19.92 -4.69 -22.16
CA GLN A 894 -20.28 -4.68 -23.55
C GLN A 894 -19.00 -4.92 -24.39
N ASP A 895 -18.38 -6.11 -24.31
CA ASP A 895 -17.34 -6.62 -25.26
C ASP A 895 -16.70 -7.98 -24.81
N ASP A 896 -17.51 -8.92 -24.30
CA ASP A 896 -17.12 -10.34 -24.06
C ASP A 896 -15.93 -10.59 -23.09
N LYS A 897 -15.49 -9.57 -22.33
CA LYS A 897 -14.48 -9.69 -21.27
C LYS A 897 -15.01 -9.19 -19.93
N THR A 898 -15.96 -9.91 -19.34
CA THR A 898 -16.37 -9.73 -17.94
C THR A 898 -15.14 -9.81 -17.03
N GLU A 899 -14.85 -8.75 -16.27
CA GLU A 899 -13.91 -8.84 -15.17
C GLU A 899 -14.62 -9.53 -14.01
N PHE A 900 -14.20 -10.76 -13.73
CA PHE A 900 -14.72 -11.56 -12.64
C PHE A 900 -13.86 -11.35 -11.41
N LEU A 901 -14.44 -10.79 -10.35
CA LEU A 901 -13.88 -10.83 -9.02
C LEU A 901 -14.22 -12.21 -8.43
N PRO A 902 -13.22 -13.10 -8.27
CA PRO A 902 -13.47 -14.42 -7.73
C PRO A 902 -13.93 -14.34 -6.29
N ARG A 903 -14.57 -15.43 -5.83
CA ARG A 903 -15.07 -15.57 -4.47
C ARG A 903 -14.04 -15.08 -3.45
N GLN A 904 -14.46 -14.14 -2.62
CA GLN A 904 -13.65 -13.61 -1.53
C GLN A 904 -14.50 -13.42 -0.28
N ILE A 905 -13.89 -13.62 0.89
CA ILE A 905 -14.50 -13.28 2.17
C ILE A 905 -14.75 -11.78 2.19
N ILE A 906 -15.91 -11.36 2.68
CA ILE A 906 -16.22 -9.93 2.81
C ILE A 906 -15.32 -9.34 3.89
N GLY A 907 -14.37 -8.50 3.48
CA GLY A 907 -13.40 -7.90 4.38
C GLY A 907 -14.02 -6.85 5.32
N LYS A 908 -13.38 -6.65 6.49
CA LYS A 908 -13.86 -5.74 7.56
C LYS A 908 -14.26 -4.34 7.06
N ARG A 909 -13.48 -3.80 6.11
CA ARG A 909 -13.64 -2.48 5.51
C ARG A 909 -14.99 -2.26 4.81
N HIS A 910 -15.65 -3.34 4.38
CA HIS A 910 -16.94 -3.29 3.71
C HIS A 910 -18.11 -3.19 4.68
N PHE A 911 -17.89 -3.34 5.98
CA PHE A 911 -18.95 -3.22 6.97
C PHE A 911 -18.88 -1.90 7.71
N THR A 912 -20.02 -1.25 7.88
CA THR A 912 -20.18 -0.03 8.66
C THR A 912 -21.54 0.00 9.34
N TRP A 913 -21.75 0.99 10.20
CA TRP A 913 -23.02 1.33 10.80
C TRP A 913 -23.61 2.48 10.00
N ASP A 914 -24.93 2.46 9.84
CA ASP A 914 -25.72 3.47 9.15
C ASP A 914 -26.71 4.08 10.15
N GLU A 915 -27.07 5.36 10.01
CA GLU A 915 -27.92 6.14 10.93
C GLU A 915 -29.42 5.73 10.91
N HIS A 916 -29.71 4.47 10.57
CA HIS A 916 -31.05 3.90 10.48
C HIS A 916 -31.61 3.52 11.88
N PRO A 917 -32.93 3.24 12.01
CA PRO A 917 -33.78 3.53 13.18
C PRO A 917 -33.22 2.99 14.51
N PRO A 918 -33.68 3.52 15.67
CA PRO A 918 -33.11 3.14 16.97
C PRO A 918 -32.96 1.64 17.04
N LEU A 919 -31.72 1.23 17.37
CA LEU A 919 -31.36 -0.13 17.69
C LEU A 919 -32.54 -0.84 18.37
N PRO A 920 -32.85 -2.10 18.00
CA PRO A 920 -33.86 -2.86 18.73
C PRO A 920 -33.67 -2.65 20.23
N GLY A 921 -34.75 -2.40 20.97
CA GLY A 921 -34.74 -2.07 22.41
C GLY A 921 -34.28 -3.22 23.32
N LYS A 922 -33.30 -3.99 22.86
CA LYS A 922 -32.69 -5.15 23.50
C LYS A 922 -31.41 -4.67 24.18
N THR A 923 -31.49 -4.56 25.50
CA THR A 923 -30.31 -4.25 26.33
C THR A 923 -29.58 -5.53 26.69
N SER A 924 -28.25 -5.46 26.77
CA SER A 924 -27.44 -6.56 27.29
C SER A 924 -27.83 -6.84 28.74
N THR A 925 -28.09 -8.10 29.08
CA THR A 925 -28.37 -8.49 30.46
C THR A 925 -27.12 -8.64 31.33
N TYR A 926 -25.91 -8.66 30.72
CA TYR A 926 -24.60 -8.92 31.37
C TYR A 926 -24.51 -10.20 32.21
N LYS A 927 -25.55 -11.03 32.23
CA LYS A 927 -25.57 -12.33 32.89
C LYS A 927 -25.25 -13.42 31.87
N ARG A 928 -24.61 -14.48 32.32
CA ARG A 928 -24.52 -15.71 31.54
C ARG A 928 -25.92 -16.28 31.29
N ALA A 929 -26.02 -17.10 30.25
CA ALA A 929 -27.19 -17.88 29.86
C ALA A 929 -27.91 -18.59 31.03
N ASP A 930 -27.13 -19.13 31.98
CA ASP A 930 -27.62 -19.82 33.18
C ASP A 930 -28.06 -18.89 34.32
N GLY A 931 -28.02 -17.57 34.10
CA GLY A 931 -28.35 -16.54 35.07
C GLY A 931 -27.23 -16.19 36.04
N SER A 932 -26.03 -16.77 35.90
CA SER A 932 -24.86 -16.44 36.71
C SER A 932 -24.22 -15.12 36.27
N ASP A 933 -23.58 -14.44 37.22
CA ASP A 933 -22.74 -13.27 36.92
C ASP A 933 -21.42 -13.73 36.27
N PRO A 934 -20.83 -12.94 35.36
CA PRO A 934 -19.67 -13.35 34.58
C PRO A 934 -18.33 -13.36 35.34
N ASP A 935 -18.30 -12.83 36.58
CA ASP A 935 -17.09 -12.61 37.42
C ASP A 935 -16.18 -13.83 37.60
#